data_AF-A0A8J5MHL8-F1
#
_entry.id   AF-A0A8J5MHL8-F1
#
_cell.length_a   1.000
_cell.length_b   1.000
_cell.length_c   1.000
_cell.angle_alpha   90.00
_cell.angle_beta   90.00
_cell.angle_gamma   90.00
#
_symmetry.space_group_name_H-M   'P 1'
#
loop_
_entity.id
_entity.type
_entity.pdbx_description
1 polymer ?
#
loop_
_entity_poly.entity_id
_entity_poly.type
_entity_poly.pdbx_seq_one_letter_code
_entity_poly.pdbx_strand_id
1 'polypeptide(L)'
;MIFTASDGKTFEDRAAWRLYEFELTYTFRNKKNETLMKLPGQIEGQPFDLSDLEGCTVMLLDYINQVQIDSLSNCRVFVGPSSESVFVRNCTNCVFTIACKQLRTRDCSGCSLYLYSLTDPIIETSQQMAFAPFNGAYCGIERNFSDARLEPTNNHWSQLYDFNDPEKTGVNWRILKQEEEAAPWVVDIEPQVPGAATSLGACVNPVARDSSFVKYADSSSSARGSMQSFTFNTSQKEATKVIQTTASDAAVAPSIAALPQPPQSQAVAPTTTAAPAPPALVEAPTVPPPTPVEGSHALKQAIAATPEHVTPPPTMPPVLPPVEGADLATKGKEEPVVDAVVEQVTEMMVLINAENPVRAAKLRKWYARAWWVGVHVYGYVVLGVKGALSPQALSTAQFVVYLVVAVAAILCYVVLQCSSPGQLDKRPMLAPVQTSTPTELGSSPRMATEDGDDTELLGDGEENEHPRNSADLHFCNECHVFQPLRTKHCKDCARCTRQYDHHCDCVGACVGENNRRLFVLYLFLQILEGAAMIDVTSQAFTEQDDVNDWFKTNALYIVLWFMLMCVLLIAVPLFCYQAYLVSTNQTSWEHARRSSITYLQNLPDKRSPFDRGVLQNWWVFLSNGDSNQWVHQIMVLTSTALNVVLVLVSVAVATGVVLLFAWIRAPITEAKRLAEELDPPQEATYQDPNANKLLPFGSLGDEKAEVALTVVLPAYNEEQRVLVTIKDTVAFLDEKKQKDPSFTYEIIIVDDRSTDRTVDVVMKEVQKYSVDRIRLLKLQKNHGKGGAIRKGIMRARGERVLFADADNATEIRDFDKLAKAMDEAANPNGVVVCGSRAHLEEQAIAKRNPLRNLLMHGFHLIVSTLCIKNVRDTQCGFKLFDRTAARVLFAPMHIERWAFDVELLYLAASSKMAIKEVAVQWTEVPGSKLSVISATITMLREIILIRLCYTVGIWRINDGGFRLAKRP
;
A
#
# COMPACT_ATOMS: atom_id res chain seq x y z
N MET A 1 7.09 30.57 26.25
CA MET A 1 6.43 31.89 26.23
C MET A 1 5.39 31.87 27.33
N ILE A 2 5.12 32.99 27.99
CA ILE A 2 3.99 33.10 28.91
C ILE A 2 2.80 33.66 28.11
N PHE A 3 1.66 32.98 28.17
CA PHE A 3 0.41 33.39 27.55
C PHE A 3 -0.52 33.95 28.64
N THR A 4 -1.19 35.07 28.37
CA THR A 4 -2.11 35.71 29.33
C THR A 4 -3.52 35.64 28.77
N ALA A 5 -4.46 35.13 29.55
CA ALA A 5 -5.89 35.09 29.22
C ALA A 5 -6.56 36.47 29.42
N SER A 6 -7.76 36.63 28.89
CA SER A 6 -8.53 37.89 28.93
C SER A 6 -8.92 38.33 30.35
N ASP A 7 -8.90 37.43 31.34
CA ASP A 7 -9.06 37.75 32.77
C ASP A 7 -7.74 38.13 33.48
N GLY A 8 -6.61 38.12 32.76
CA GLY A 8 -5.27 38.41 33.28
C GLY A 8 -4.50 37.20 33.79
N LYS A 9 -5.06 35.98 33.75
CA LYS A 9 -4.39 34.77 34.24
C LYS A 9 -3.30 34.28 33.27
N THR A 10 -2.14 33.94 33.80
CA THR A 10 -0.96 33.53 33.00
C THR A 10 -0.77 32.02 32.94
N PHE A 11 -0.29 31.53 31.79
CA PHE A 11 -0.06 30.12 31.48
C PHE A 11 1.28 29.94 30.76
N GLU A 12 2.02 28.89 31.08
CA GLU A 12 3.27 28.54 30.37
C GLU A 12 3.00 27.63 29.16
N ASP A 13 1.94 26.83 29.22
CA ASP A 13 1.44 26.03 28.11
C ASP A 13 0.37 26.78 27.29
N ARG A 14 0.48 26.66 25.95
CA ARG A 14 -0.41 27.27 24.97
C ARG A 14 -1.73 26.52 24.84
N ALA A 15 -1.76 25.21 25.07
CA ALA A 15 -3.00 24.43 24.99
C ALA A 15 -3.90 24.73 26.19
N ALA A 16 -3.36 24.69 27.41
CA ALA A 16 -4.02 25.12 28.64
C ALA A 16 -4.56 26.56 28.55
N TRP A 17 -3.76 27.50 28.03
CA TRP A 17 -4.22 28.87 27.77
C TRP A 17 -5.41 28.92 26.80
N ARG A 18 -5.34 28.21 25.66
CA ARG A 18 -6.42 28.20 24.66
C ARG A 18 -7.71 27.58 25.18
N LEU A 19 -7.61 26.48 25.94
CA LEU A 19 -8.77 25.84 26.55
C LEU A 19 -9.44 26.82 27.53
N TYR A 20 -8.64 27.41 28.42
CA TYR A 20 -9.13 28.37 29.41
C TYR A 20 -9.73 29.63 28.80
N GLU A 21 -9.08 30.20 27.77
CA GLU A 21 -9.58 31.37 27.04
C GLU A 21 -10.89 31.05 26.29
N PHE A 22 -11.04 29.83 25.77
CA PHE A 22 -12.27 29.39 25.14
C PHE A 22 -13.40 29.20 26.17
N GLU A 23 -13.12 28.52 27.29
CA GLU A 23 -14.07 28.35 28.39
C GLU A 23 -14.54 29.69 28.95
N LEU A 24 -13.60 30.63 29.18
CA LEU A 24 -13.86 31.97 29.69
C LEU A 24 -14.73 32.82 28.75
N THR A 25 -14.49 32.72 27.43
CA THR A 25 -15.06 33.66 26.45
C THR A 25 -16.29 33.09 25.72
N TYR A 26 -16.34 31.79 25.42
CA TYR A 26 -17.36 31.18 24.55
C TYR A 26 -18.22 30.12 25.24
N THR A 27 -18.23 30.09 26.58
CA THR A 27 -19.16 29.24 27.34
C THR A 27 -19.92 30.04 28.38
N PHE A 28 -21.15 29.62 28.66
CA PHE A 28 -21.86 29.97 29.88
C PHE A 28 -22.21 28.68 30.60
N ARG A 29 -21.56 28.44 31.75
CA ARG A 29 -21.73 27.23 32.55
C ARG A 29 -22.03 27.55 34.03
N ASN A 30 -22.82 26.71 34.70
CA ASN A 30 -23.07 26.74 36.15
C ASN A 30 -23.64 28.07 36.69
N LYS A 31 -24.55 28.73 35.96
CA LYS A 31 -25.19 29.99 36.42
C LYS A 31 -26.65 29.79 36.81
N LYS A 32 -27.12 30.59 37.79
CA LYS A 32 -28.49 30.53 38.29
C LYS A 32 -29.11 31.93 38.42
N ASN A 33 -30.30 32.13 37.85
CA ASN A 33 -31.05 33.39 37.88
C ASN A 33 -30.28 34.62 37.37
N GLU A 34 -29.32 34.42 36.45
CA GLU A 34 -28.52 35.48 35.83
C GLU A 34 -29.02 35.85 34.42
N THR A 35 -28.81 37.10 34.02
CA THR A 35 -28.93 37.54 32.62
C THR A 35 -27.55 37.53 31.98
N LEU A 36 -27.37 36.69 30.96
CA LEU A 36 -26.09 36.44 30.29
C LEU A 36 -26.18 36.90 28.84
N MET A 37 -25.27 37.77 28.40
CA MET A 37 -25.35 38.40 27.08
C MET A 37 -24.00 38.38 26.37
N LYS A 38 -24.05 38.16 25.05
CA LYS A 38 -22.98 38.44 24.10
C LYS A 38 -23.52 39.36 23.01
N LEU A 39 -22.84 40.47 22.78
CA LEU A 39 -23.21 41.50 21.82
C LEU A 39 -22.72 41.14 20.40
N PRO A 40 -23.27 41.78 19.34
CA PRO A 40 -22.75 41.65 17.98
C PRO A 40 -21.23 41.92 17.93
N GLY A 41 -20.47 41.05 17.25
CA GLY A 41 -19.00 41.12 17.18
C GLY A 41 -18.25 40.59 18.41
N GLN A 42 -18.91 39.91 19.35
CA GLN A 42 -18.25 39.24 20.50
C GLN A 42 -18.12 37.71 20.36
N ILE A 43 -18.80 37.10 19.38
CA ILE A 43 -18.70 35.68 19.06
C ILE A 43 -18.03 35.47 17.70
N GLU A 44 -18.29 36.35 16.72
CA GLU A 44 -17.68 36.35 15.38
C GLU A 44 -17.65 34.97 14.67
N GLY A 45 -18.66 34.13 14.92
CA GLY A 45 -18.73 32.79 14.36
C GLY A 45 -17.78 31.77 14.98
N GLN A 46 -17.38 31.93 16.24
CA GLN A 46 -16.93 30.81 17.05
C GLN A 46 -18.12 29.91 17.46
N PRO A 47 -17.89 28.64 17.84
CA PRO A 47 -18.90 27.83 18.53
C PRO A 47 -19.15 28.35 19.95
N PHE A 48 -20.33 28.09 20.52
CA PHE A 48 -20.70 28.51 21.87
C PHE A 48 -21.36 27.35 22.66
N ASP A 49 -21.00 27.19 23.93
CA ASP A 49 -21.60 26.19 24.84
C ASP A 49 -22.47 26.86 25.93
N LEU A 50 -23.68 26.33 26.13
CA LEU A 50 -24.59 26.71 27.20
C LEU A 50 -24.90 25.47 28.03
N SER A 51 -24.46 25.44 29.28
CA SER A 51 -24.52 24.22 30.08
C SER A 51 -24.84 24.50 31.55
N ASP A 52 -25.59 23.60 32.20
CA ASP A 52 -25.83 23.64 33.65
C ASP A 52 -26.44 24.99 34.14
N LEU A 53 -27.45 25.53 33.43
CA LEU A 53 -28.09 26.82 33.77
C LEU A 53 -29.51 26.64 34.31
N GLU A 54 -29.87 27.41 35.34
CA GLU A 54 -31.19 27.37 36.00
C GLU A 54 -31.80 28.77 36.13
N GLY A 55 -33.00 28.99 35.55
CA GLY A 55 -33.70 30.29 35.64
C GLY A 55 -33.01 31.46 34.93
N CYS A 56 -32.04 31.19 34.07
CA CYS A 56 -31.25 32.21 33.38
C CYS A 56 -31.94 32.77 32.13
N THR A 57 -31.68 34.06 31.84
CA THR A 57 -32.00 34.67 30.54
C THR A 57 -30.70 34.82 29.74
N VAL A 58 -30.58 34.10 28.63
CA VAL A 58 -29.36 34.05 27.81
C VAL A 58 -29.60 34.71 26.45
N MET A 59 -28.67 35.55 26.01
CA MET A 59 -28.83 36.40 24.83
C MET A 59 -27.54 36.41 24.00
N LEU A 60 -27.45 35.51 23.01
CA LEU A 60 -26.31 35.42 22.09
C LEU A 60 -26.65 36.19 20.81
N LEU A 61 -26.29 37.47 20.76
CA LEU A 61 -26.78 38.45 19.77
C LEU A 61 -25.77 38.64 18.62
N ASP A 62 -25.19 37.54 18.13
CA ASP A 62 -24.16 37.58 17.08
C ASP A 62 -24.41 36.50 16.02
N TYR A 63 -23.60 36.45 14.96
CA TYR A 63 -23.49 35.27 14.12
C TYR A 63 -22.59 34.22 14.80
N ILE A 64 -23.00 32.95 14.75
CA ILE A 64 -22.40 31.86 15.54
C ILE A 64 -22.08 30.67 14.62
N ASN A 65 -21.07 29.86 14.95
CA ASN A 65 -20.83 28.62 14.19
C ASN A 65 -21.89 27.57 14.52
N GLN A 66 -21.82 27.05 15.73
CA GLN A 66 -22.63 25.98 16.28
C GLN A 66 -22.90 26.33 17.74
N VAL A 67 -24.12 26.09 18.20
CA VAL A 67 -24.47 26.22 19.62
C VAL A 67 -24.81 24.85 20.18
N GLN A 68 -24.15 24.51 21.29
CA GLN A 68 -24.52 23.38 22.11
C GLN A 68 -25.24 23.91 23.36
N ILE A 69 -26.38 23.32 23.66
CA ILE A 69 -27.22 23.65 24.80
C ILE A 69 -27.51 22.34 25.54
N ASP A 70 -27.03 22.19 26.76
CA ASP A 70 -27.20 20.96 27.55
C ASP A 70 -27.63 21.28 29.00
N SER A 71 -28.63 20.56 29.51
CA SER A 71 -28.98 20.59 30.93
C SER A 71 -29.41 21.98 31.45
N LEU A 72 -30.24 22.68 30.66
CA LEU A 72 -30.89 23.93 31.07
C LEU A 72 -32.28 23.69 31.69
N SER A 73 -32.63 24.43 32.73
CA SER A 73 -33.95 24.36 33.37
C SER A 73 -34.58 25.73 33.61
N ASN A 74 -35.85 25.91 33.19
CA ASN A 74 -36.62 27.15 33.34
C ASN A 74 -35.93 28.39 32.72
N CYS A 75 -35.08 28.20 31.70
CA CYS A 75 -34.29 29.27 31.07
C CYS A 75 -35.01 29.87 29.85
N ARG A 76 -34.73 31.15 29.55
CA ARG A 76 -35.14 31.81 28.30
C ARG A 76 -33.90 32.14 27.48
N VAL A 77 -33.77 31.59 26.27
CA VAL A 77 -32.51 31.65 25.49
C VAL A 77 -32.76 32.20 24.09
N PHE A 78 -32.08 33.30 23.75
CA PHE A 78 -32.00 33.84 22.41
C PHE A 78 -30.68 33.41 21.75
N VAL A 79 -30.77 32.77 20.59
CA VAL A 79 -29.63 32.36 19.76
C VAL A 79 -29.73 33.08 18.42
N GLY A 80 -28.76 33.98 18.18
CA GLY A 80 -28.56 34.61 16.89
C GLY A 80 -28.20 33.63 15.77
N PRO A 81 -28.11 34.10 14.52
CA PRO A 81 -27.97 33.25 13.34
C PRO A 81 -26.79 32.26 13.43
N SER A 82 -27.13 30.99 13.63
CA SER A 82 -26.19 29.87 13.65
C SER A 82 -25.94 29.37 12.24
N SER A 83 -24.70 29.53 11.79
CA SER A 83 -24.25 29.08 10.46
C SER A 83 -24.20 27.57 10.32
N GLU A 84 -24.23 26.79 11.39
CA GLU A 84 -24.38 25.33 11.38
C GLU A 84 -25.53 24.90 12.31
N SER A 85 -25.44 23.70 12.88
CA SER A 85 -26.50 23.13 13.72
C SER A 85 -26.60 23.79 15.09
N VAL A 86 -27.80 23.85 15.65
CA VAL A 86 -28.02 24.07 17.10
C VAL A 86 -28.49 22.76 17.71
N PHE A 87 -27.85 22.36 18.81
CA PHE A 87 -28.20 21.18 19.59
C PHE A 87 -28.82 21.61 20.92
N VAL A 88 -29.96 21.01 21.27
CA VAL A 88 -30.61 21.21 22.57
C VAL A 88 -30.78 19.84 23.23
N ARG A 89 -30.22 19.65 24.43
CA ARG A 89 -30.15 18.36 25.14
C ARG A 89 -30.56 18.54 26.60
N ASN A 90 -31.25 17.56 27.17
CA ASN A 90 -31.58 17.50 28.61
C ASN A 90 -32.28 18.77 29.15
N CYS A 91 -32.97 19.53 28.29
CA CYS A 91 -33.54 20.84 28.65
C CYS A 91 -35.00 20.69 29.12
N THR A 92 -35.35 21.33 30.23
CA THR A 92 -36.71 21.24 30.83
C THR A 92 -37.34 22.61 31.05
N ASN A 93 -38.58 22.80 30.58
CA ASN A 93 -39.38 24.03 30.72
C ASN A 93 -38.68 25.31 30.19
N CYS A 94 -37.87 25.18 29.14
CA CYS A 94 -37.11 26.28 28.56
C CYS A 94 -37.81 26.91 27.35
N VAL A 95 -37.59 28.21 27.12
CA VAL A 95 -38.10 28.93 25.96
C VAL A 95 -36.95 29.41 25.10
N PHE A 96 -36.91 28.95 23.85
CA PHE A 96 -35.84 29.20 22.90
C PHE A 96 -36.31 30.06 21.72
N THR A 97 -35.51 31.05 21.33
CA THR A 97 -35.65 31.78 20.07
C THR A 97 -34.38 31.56 19.27
N ILE A 98 -34.44 30.73 18.22
CA ILE A 98 -33.26 30.19 17.51
C ILE A 98 -33.40 30.39 16.00
N ALA A 99 -32.36 30.95 15.37
CA ALA A 99 -32.17 30.88 13.93
C ALA A 99 -30.94 30.00 13.59
N CYS A 100 -31.11 28.94 12.80
CA CYS A 100 -30.03 27.99 12.51
C CYS A 100 -30.16 27.31 11.13
N LYS A 101 -29.14 26.58 10.68
CA LYS A 101 -29.29 25.68 9.52
C LYS A 101 -30.08 24.41 9.87
N GLN A 102 -29.77 23.78 11.00
CA GLN A 102 -30.42 22.54 11.45
C GLN A 102 -30.59 22.57 12.97
N LEU A 103 -31.83 22.34 13.43
CA LEU A 103 -32.11 22.09 14.84
C LEU A 103 -32.12 20.58 15.11
N ARG A 104 -31.46 20.15 16.18
CA ARG A 104 -31.68 18.81 16.77
C ARG A 104 -31.93 18.94 18.26
N THR A 105 -33.07 18.42 18.72
CA THR A 105 -33.41 18.34 20.15
C THR A 105 -33.37 16.88 20.61
N ARG A 106 -32.85 16.65 21.82
CA ARG A 106 -32.77 15.33 22.44
C ARG A 106 -33.09 15.39 23.93
N ASP A 107 -33.82 14.41 24.46
CA ASP A 107 -34.09 14.29 25.91
C ASP A 107 -34.66 15.58 26.55
N CYS A 108 -35.45 16.36 25.80
CA CYS A 108 -36.02 17.64 26.25
C CYS A 108 -37.49 17.51 26.65
N SER A 109 -37.95 18.30 27.63
CA SER A 109 -39.34 18.25 28.12
C SER A 109 -39.95 19.63 28.34
N GLY A 110 -41.18 19.85 27.85
CA GLY A 110 -41.94 21.09 28.09
C GLY A 110 -41.32 22.36 27.50
N CYS A 111 -40.46 22.22 26.48
CA CYS A 111 -39.75 23.35 25.88
C CYS A 111 -40.51 23.96 24.69
N SER A 112 -40.47 25.30 24.59
CA SER A 112 -41.08 26.08 23.49
C SER A 112 -40.01 26.69 22.61
N LEU A 113 -40.14 26.57 21.28
CA LEU A 113 -39.13 26.98 20.30
C LEU A 113 -39.72 27.88 19.21
N TYR A 114 -39.29 29.15 19.21
CA TYR A 114 -39.50 30.12 18.12
C TYR A 114 -38.35 29.96 17.13
N LEU A 115 -38.62 29.27 16.03
CA LEU A 115 -37.58 28.67 15.20
C LEU A 115 -37.54 29.23 13.78
N TYR A 116 -36.32 29.47 13.30
CA TYR A 116 -35.98 29.48 11.88
C TYR A 116 -35.01 28.33 11.65
N SER A 117 -35.29 27.48 10.67
CA SER A 117 -34.39 26.41 10.25
C SER A 117 -34.33 26.30 8.74
N LEU A 118 -33.13 26.13 8.18
CA LEU A 118 -32.93 25.86 6.75
C LEU A 118 -33.28 24.40 6.36
N THR A 119 -33.41 23.53 7.36
CA THR A 119 -33.74 22.11 7.22
C THR A 119 -34.79 21.68 8.24
N ASP A 120 -35.46 20.58 7.96
CA ASP A 120 -36.49 19.95 8.80
C ASP A 120 -35.98 19.75 10.25
N PRO A 121 -36.62 20.37 11.26
CA PRO A 121 -36.23 20.23 12.66
C PRO A 121 -36.38 18.79 13.17
N ILE A 122 -35.39 18.31 13.91
CA ILE A 122 -35.39 16.94 14.45
C ILE A 122 -35.68 16.95 15.95
N ILE A 123 -36.61 16.11 16.38
CA ILE A 123 -36.83 15.78 17.79
C ILE A 123 -36.58 14.27 18.03
N GLU A 124 -35.82 13.98 19.09
CA GLU A 124 -35.45 12.63 19.56
C GLU A 124 -35.65 12.62 21.08
N THR A 125 -36.20 11.54 21.64
CA THR A 125 -36.53 11.30 23.08
C THR A 125 -37.23 12.43 23.86
N SER A 126 -37.65 13.50 23.17
CA SER A 126 -38.22 14.72 23.73
C SER A 126 -39.75 14.72 23.71
N GLN A 127 -40.38 15.35 24.71
CA GLN A 127 -41.83 15.32 24.92
C GLN A 127 -42.40 16.70 25.28
N GLN A 128 -43.68 16.93 25.01
CA GLN A 128 -44.38 18.20 25.26
C GLN A 128 -43.71 19.42 24.59
N MET A 129 -43.12 19.21 23.43
CA MET A 129 -42.38 20.24 22.70
C MET A 129 -43.33 21.16 21.92
N ALA A 130 -43.12 22.47 21.97
CA ALA A 130 -43.97 23.44 21.28
C ALA A 130 -43.17 24.26 20.26
N PHE A 131 -43.70 24.45 19.05
CA PHE A 131 -43.00 25.12 17.95
C PHE A 131 -43.80 26.29 17.37
N ALA A 132 -43.10 27.38 17.05
CA ALA A 132 -43.62 28.61 16.47
C ALA A 132 -42.61 29.19 15.47
N PRO A 133 -43.01 30.07 14.53
CA PRO A 133 -42.07 30.74 13.65
C PRO A 133 -41.12 31.65 14.44
N PHE A 134 -39.91 31.86 13.93
CA PHE A 134 -38.93 32.77 14.51
C PHE A 134 -39.51 34.19 14.67
N ASN A 135 -39.49 34.70 15.90
CA ASN A 135 -40.06 36.00 16.28
C ASN A 135 -39.04 36.90 16.99
N GLY A 136 -37.73 36.64 16.81
CA GLY A 136 -36.65 37.39 17.45
C GLY A 136 -36.15 38.57 16.59
N ALA A 137 -35.66 39.62 17.24
CA ALA A 137 -34.97 40.72 16.56
C ALA A 137 -33.93 41.40 17.46
N TYR A 138 -32.85 41.91 16.88
CA TYR A 138 -31.89 42.81 17.52
C TYR A 138 -31.20 43.65 16.43
N CYS A 139 -30.58 44.77 16.78
CA CYS A 139 -29.96 45.66 15.79
C CYS A 139 -28.77 44.97 15.09
N GLY A 140 -28.85 44.84 13.76
CA GLY A 140 -27.86 44.12 12.95
C GLY A 140 -28.13 42.62 12.72
N ILE A 141 -29.27 42.09 13.18
CA ILE A 141 -29.63 40.68 12.98
C ILE A 141 -29.66 40.27 11.49
N GLU A 142 -30.10 41.16 10.59
CA GLU A 142 -30.14 40.92 9.13
C GLU A 142 -28.74 40.65 8.56
N ARG A 143 -27.74 41.43 8.98
CA ARG A 143 -26.33 41.18 8.63
C ARG A 143 -25.87 39.84 9.16
N ASN A 144 -26.22 39.48 10.38
CA ASN A 144 -25.83 38.20 10.97
C ASN A 144 -26.51 37.01 10.27
N PHE A 145 -27.73 37.16 9.73
CA PHE A 145 -28.35 36.16 8.85
C PHE A 145 -27.51 35.97 7.57
N SER A 146 -27.07 37.06 6.94
CA SER A 146 -26.18 37.03 5.77
C SER A 146 -24.83 36.38 6.08
N ASP A 147 -24.16 36.78 7.16
CA ASP A 147 -22.86 36.24 7.59
C ASP A 147 -22.96 34.74 7.96
N ALA A 148 -24.09 34.31 8.55
CA ALA A 148 -24.41 32.90 8.79
C ALA A 148 -24.88 32.12 7.55
N ARG A 149 -25.12 32.80 6.41
CA ARG A 149 -25.66 32.26 5.15
C ARG A 149 -27.05 31.62 5.32
N LEU A 150 -27.91 32.26 6.12
CA LEU A 150 -29.31 31.90 6.30
C LEU A 150 -30.17 32.86 5.45
N GLU A 151 -30.88 32.30 4.46
CA GLU A 151 -31.77 33.04 3.57
C GLU A 151 -33.15 33.19 4.23
N PRO A 152 -33.59 34.39 4.69
CA PRO A 152 -34.76 34.53 5.54
C PRO A 152 -36.08 34.05 4.92
N THR A 153 -36.14 33.96 3.58
CA THR A 153 -37.30 33.44 2.84
C THR A 153 -37.40 31.91 2.83
N ASN A 154 -36.31 31.17 3.06
CA ASN A 154 -36.29 29.71 2.98
C ASN A 154 -36.31 29.06 4.38
N ASN A 155 -37.51 28.83 4.92
CA ASN A 155 -37.70 28.39 6.30
C ASN A 155 -38.52 27.09 6.40
N HIS A 156 -37.96 26.10 7.11
CA HIS A 156 -38.47 24.74 7.32
C HIS A 156 -39.02 24.51 8.74
N TRP A 157 -39.13 25.55 9.59
CA TRP A 157 -39.44 25.43 11.02
C TRP A 157 -40.67 24.55 11.39
N SER A 158 -41.63 24.41 10.48
CA SER A 158 -42.87 23.64 10.65
C SER A 158 -42.83 22.21 10.09
N GLN A 159 -41.76 21.81 9.39
CA GLN A 159 -41.57 20.46 8.84
C GLN A 159 -40.83 19.57 9.83
N LEU A 160 -41.47 19.23 10.95
CA LEU A 160 -40.83 18.48 12.02
C LEU A 160 -40.69 16.98 11.72
N TYR A 161 -39.52 16.44 12.07
CA TYR A 161 -39.23 15.00 12.07
C TYR A 161 -39.12 14.48 13.50
N ASP A 162 -40.08 13.65 13.91
CA ASP A 162 -40.14 13.02 15.23
C ASP A 162 -39.62 11.57 15.16
N PHE A 163 -38.52 11.28 15.88
CA PHE A 163 -37.97 9.93 16.02
C PHE A 163 -38.67 9.09 17.10
N ASN A 164 -39.46 9.69 17.99
CA ASN A 164 -40.14 8.98 19.08
C ASN A 164 -41.40 8.26 18.65
N ASP A 165 -42.02 8.75 17.58
CA ASP A 165 -43.34 8.32 17.14
C ASP A 165 -43.32 7.92 15.66
N PRO A 166 -42.90 6.67 15.36
CA PRO A 166 -42.88 6.17 13.98
C PRO A 166 -44.27 6.06 13.33
N GLU A 167 -45.36 6.15 14.12
CA GLU A 167 -46.75 6.19 13.62
C GLU A 167 -47.29 7.62 13.46
N LYS A 168 -46.56 8.65 13.91
CA LYS A 168 -46.92 10.08 13.87
C LYS A 168 -48.29 10.39 14.51
N THR A 169 -48.58 9.78 15.66
CA THR A 169 -49.76 10.08 16.49
C THR A 169 -49.81 11.53 16.98
N GLY A 170 -48.66 12.23 17.01
CA GLY A 170 -48.59 13.68 17.29
C GLY A 170 -48.64 14.05 18.78
N VAL A 171 -48.32 13.10 19.66
CA VAL A 171 -48.41 13.28 21.12
C VAL A 171 -47.20 14.03 21.72
N ASN A 172 -46.02 13.96 21.07
CA ASN A 172 -44.78 14.49 21.65
C ASN A 172 -44.56 15.99 21.39
N TRP A 173 -45.21 16.57 20.37
CA TRP A 173 -45.00 17.94 19.95
C TRP A 173 -46.26 18.60 19.39
N ARG A 174 -46.31 19.93 19.39
CA ARG A 174 -47.40 20.72 18.79
C ARG A 174 -46.89 22.02 18.18
N ILE A 175 -47.62 22.54 17.19
CA ILE A 175 -47.46 23.92 16.74
C ILE A 175 -48.29 24.82 17.67
N LEU A 176 -47.70 25.94 18.13
CA LEU A 176 -48.43 26.96 18.88
C LEU A 176 -49.38 27.72 17.95
N LYS A 177 -50.60 27.98 18.43
CA LYS A 177 -51.50 28.90 17.74
C LYS A 177 -51.08 30.34 17.96
N GLN A 178 -51.56 31.25 17.11
CA GLN A 178 -51.22 32.67 17.18
C GLN A 178 -51.63 33.32 18.52
N GLU A 179 -52.70 32.86 19.15
CA GLU A 179 -53.13 33.26 20.49
C GLU A 179 -52.30 32.66 21.64
N GLU A 180 -51.46 31.66 21.38
CA GLU A 180 -50.56 31.00 22.34
C GLU A 180 -49.09 31.43 22.19
N GLU A 181 -48.75 32.13 21.11
CA GLU A 181 -47.39 32.65 20.88
C GLU A 181 -47.04 33.76 21.89
N ALA A 182 -45.87 33.67 22.52
CA ALA A 182 -45.30 34.76 23.28
C ALA A 182 -44.96 35.95 22.36
N ALA A 183 -45.04 37.16 22.91
CA ALA A 183 -44.72 38.39 22.18
C ALA A 183 -43.31 38.32 21.55
N PRO A 184 -43.12 38.85 20.32
CA PRO A 184 -41.83 38.89 19.62
C PRO A 184 -40.70 39.39 20.52
N TRP A 185 -39.60 38.64 20.58
CA TRP A 185 -38.47 38.97 21.43
C TRP A 185 -37.54 39.94 20.71
N VAL A 186 -37.93 41.21 20.70
CA VAL A 186 -37.04 42.30 20.29
C VAL A 186 -36.09 42.61 21.45
N VAL A 187 -34.79 42.52 21.19
CA VAL A 187 -33.74 42.79 22.16
C VAL A 187 -33.21 44.19 21.93
N ASP A 188 -33.44 45.07 22.90
CA ASP A 188 -32.80 46.38 22.94
C ASP A 188 -31.35 46.23 23.40
N ILE A 189 -30.41 46.67 22.57
CA ILE A 189 -28.98 46.73 22.86
C ILE A 189 -28.42 48.15 22.91
N GLU A 190 -29.28 49.17 22.77
CA GLU A 190 -28.89 50.58 22.85
C GLU A 190 -28.25 50.96 24.20
N PRO A 191 -28.64 50.38 25.37
CA PRO A 191 -27.94 50.61 26.63
C PRO A 191 -26.50 50.10 26.68
N GLN A 192 -26.16 49.08 25.89
CA GLN A 192 -24.82 48.47 25.82
C GLN A 192 -24.00 49.00 24.65
N VAL A 193 -24.65 49.40 23.55
CA VAL A 193 -24.05 49.90 22.31
C VAL A 193 -24.84 51.14 21.86
N PRO A 194 -24.49 52.35 22.33
CA PRO A 194 -25.17 53.58 21.92
C PRO A 194 -25.07 53.82 20.41
N GLY A 195 -26.20 54.09 19.76
CA GLY A 195 -26.33 54.22 18.32
C GLY A 195 -26.40 52.89 17.55
N ALA A 196 -26.78 51.77 18.20
CA ALA A 196 -26.78 50.43 17.60
C ALA A 196 -27.62 50.36 16.31
N ALA A 197 -28.81 50.97 16.31
CA ALA A 197 -29.69 51.01 15.15
C ALA A 197 -29.09 51.74 13.92
N THR A 198 -28.13 52.65 14.14
CA THR A 198 -27.46 53.41 13.08
C THR A 198 -26.14 52.75 12.65
N SER A 199 -25.44 52.08 13.58
CA SER A 199 -24.11 51.50 13.35
C SER A 199 -24.14 50.04 12.89
N LEU A 200 -25.09 49.24 13.38
CA LEU A 200 -25.21 47.80 13.11
C LEU A 200 -26.33 47.47 12.11
N GLY A 201 -27.31 48.36 11.97
CA GLY A 201 -28.45 48.21 11.06
C GLY A 201 -29.78 48.05 11.80
N ALA A 202 -30.85 47.82 11.03
CA ALA A 202 -32.22 47.78 11.56
C ALA A 202 -32.43 46.67 12.61
N CYS A 203 -33.22 46.98 13.63
CA CYS A 203 -33.54 46.08 14.75
C CYS A 203 -34.86 45.32 14.47
N VAL A 204 -34.99 44.76 13.27
CA VAL A 204 -36.22 44.16 12.73
C VAL A 204 -36.00 42.67 12.47
N ASN A 205 -37.02 41.84 12.72
CA ASN A 205 -36.97 40.41 12.39
C ASN A 205 -36.95 40.24 10.86
N PRO A 206 -35.91 39.63 10.25
CA PRO A 206 -35.82 39.46 8.80
C PRO A 206 -36.71 38.31 8.28
N VAL A 207 -37.22 37.45 9.17
CA VAL A 207 -38.02 36.27 8.80
C VAL A 207 -39.51 36.66 8.75
N ALA A 208 -40.13 36.53 7.57
CA ALA A 208 -41.56 36.75 7.41
C ALA A 208 -42.39 35.68 8.15
N ARG A 209 -43.51 36.05 8.77
CA ARG A 209 -44.37 35.13 9.55
C ARG A 209 -44.92 33.98 8.70
N ASP A 210 -45.21 34.26 7.44
CA ASP A 210 -45.72 33.35 6.41
C ASP A 210 -44.61 32.72 5.55
N SER A 211 -43.33 32.84 5.96
CA SER A 211 -42.22 32.11 5.32
C SER A 211 -42.39 30.59 5.49
N SER A 212 -42.97 29.97 4.47
CA SER A 212 -43.03 28.53 4.29
C SER A 212 -42.13 28.11 3.12
N PHE A 213 -41.43 26.98 3.25
CA PHE A 213 -40.63 26.38 2.18
C PHE A 213 -41.32 26.42 0.81
N VAL A 214 -40.62 26.96 -0.19
CA VAL A 214 -41.10 27.05 -1.57
C VAL A 214 -40.98 25.69 -2.25
N LYS A 215 -42.11 24.98 -2.39
CA LYS A 215 -42.18 23.80 -3.27
C LYS A 215 -41.99 24.23 -4.72
N TYR A 216 -40.88 23.81 -5.34
CA TYR A 216 -40.69 23.89 -6.79
C TYR A 216 -41.78 23.08 -7.50
N ALA A 217 -42.46 23.69 -8.47
CA ALA A 217 -43.56 23.08 -9.20
C ALA A 217 -43.07 22.02 -10.21
N ASP A 218 -43.87 20.97 -10.42
CA ASP A 218 -43.55 19.84 -11.29
C ASP A 218 -43.34 20.24 -12.76
N SER A 219 -42.08 20.30 -13.20
CA SER A 219 -41.73 20.38 -14.63
C SER A 219 -41.66 18.97 -15.24
N SER A 220 -42.77 18.52 -15.82
CA SER A 220 -42.93 17.16 -16.35
C SER A 220 -42.19 16.89 -17.67
N SER A 221 -40.91 16.49 -17.64
CA SER A 221 -40.26 15.78 -18.77
C SER A 221 -38.87 15.15 -18.50
N SER A 222 -38.66 14.44 -17.38
CA SER A 222 -37.45 13.59 -17.21
C SER A 222 -37.68 12.40 -16.27
N ALA A 223 -38.06 11.25 -16.84
CA ALA A 223 -38.37 10.05 -16.07
C ALA A 223 -37.11 9.26 -15.66
N ARG A 224 -36.51 9.62 -14.50
CA ARG A 224 -35.98 8.71 -13.44
C ARG A 224 -35.14 9.51 -12.43
N GLY A 225 -35.56 9.54 -11.17
CA GLY A 225 -34.68 9.92 -10.04
C GLY A 225 -35.09 11.08 -9.13
N SER A 226 -36.28 11.70 -9.29
CA SER A 226 -36.74 12.73 -8.34
C SER A 226 -37.32 12.11 -7.05
N MET A 227 -36.87 12.59 -5.89
CA MET A 227 -37.44 12.22 -4.59
C MET A 227 -38.78 12.95 -4.39
N GLN A 228 -39.87 12.21 -4.18
CA GLN A 228 -41.18 12.80 -3.91
C GLN A 228 -41.22 13.41 -2.51
N SER A 229 -41.75 14.64 -2.37
CA SER A 229 -41.95 15.26 -1.05
C SER A 229 -43.10 14.56 -0.33
N PHE A 230 -42.82 13.95 0.83
CA PHE A 230 -43.87 13.44 1.71
C PHE A 230 -44.57 14.61 2.43
N THR A 231 -45.86 14.46 2.71
CA THR A 231 -46.65 15.50 3.42
C THR A 231 -46.90 15.08 4.87
N PHE A 232 -47.43 15.99 5.69
CA PHE A 232 -47.77 15.75 7.10
C PHE A 232 -48.50 14.42 7.35
N ASN A 233 -49.33 13.97 6.41
CA ASN A 233 -50.17 12.77 6.55
C ASN A 233 -49.47 11.45 6.16
N THR A 234 -48.24 11.45 5.61
CA THR A 234 -47.61 10.20 5.16
C THR A 234 -46.94 9.46 6.32
N SER A 235 -47.43 8.26 6.64
CA SER A 235 -46.83 7.38 7.64
C SER A 235 -45.52 6.72 7.16
N GLN A 236 -44.67 6.29 8.10
CA GLN A 236 -43.41 5.61 7.77
C GLN A 236 -43.64 4.31 6.98
N LYS A 237 -44.76 3.63 7.26
CA LYS A 237 -45.23 2.42 6.57
C LYS A 237 -45.63 2.69 5.13
N GLU A 238 -46.32 3.80 4.85
CA GLU A 238 -46.70 4.20 3.49
C GLU A 238 -45.50 4.66 2.67
N ALA A 239 -44.61 5.49 3.25
CA ALA A 239 -43.38 5.93 2.58
C ALA A 239 -42.53 4.72 2.13
N THR A 240 -42.38 3.72 3.02
CA THR A 240 -41.63 2.49 2.72
C THR A 240 -42.34 1.63 1.65
N LYS A 241 -43.68 1.57 1.69
CA LYS A 241 -44.48 0.82 0.71
C LYS A 241 -44.39 1.42 -0.69
N VAL A 242 -44.42 2.75 -0.82
CA VAL A 242 -44.26 3.45 -2.11
C VAL A 242 -42.87 3.17 -2.71
N ILE A 243 -41.82 3.23 -1.90
CA ILE A 243 -40.44 2.91 -2.31
C ILE A 243 -40.33 1.46 -2.80
N GLN A 244 -41.00 0.51 -2.13
CA GLN A 244 -41.02 -0.90 -2.54
C GLN A 244 -41.78 -1.13 -3.86
N THR A 245 -42.93 -0.50 -4.09
CA THR A 245 -43.64 -0.61 -5.38
C THR A 245 -42.88 0.03 -6.54
N THR A 246 -42.22 1.17 -6.34
CA THR A 246 -41.38 1.77 -7.40
C THR A 246 -40.17 0.91 -7.79
N ALA A 247 -39.76 -0.04 -6.93
CA ALA A 247 -38.72 -1.01 -7.25
C ALA A 247 -39.25 -2.25 -8.00
N SER A 248 -40.50 -2.68 -7.76
CA SER A 248 -41.09 -3.85 -8.44
C SER A 248 -41.49 -3.56 -9.89
N ASP A 249 -41.97 -2.35 -10.17
CA ASP A 249 -42.60 -2.02 -11.46
C ASP A 249 -41.58 -1.79 -12.59
N ALA A 250 -40.28 -1.79 -12.29
CA ALA A 250 -39.20 -1.68 -13.27
C ALA A 250 -38.96 -2.97 -14.08
N ALA A 251 -39.63 -4.09 -13.74
CA ALA A 251 -39.31 -5.43 -14.25
C ALA A 251 -40.30 -6.01 -15.27
N VAL A 252 -41.46 -5.39 -15.53
CA VAL A 252 -42.49 -5.97 -16.43
C VAL A 252 -43.16 -4.92 -17.33
N ALA A 253 -43.00 -5.10 -18.65
CA ALA A 253 -43.93 -4.65 -19.69
C ALA A 253 -44.52 -5.92 -20.35
N PRO A 254 -45.69 -5.90 -21.05
CA PRO A 254 -46.23 -4.77 -21.82
C PRO A 254 -47.79 -4.66 -21.89
N SER A 255 -48.24 -3.80 -22.83
CA SER A 255 -49.53 -3.82 -23.57
C SER A 255 -50.65 -2.85 -23.14
N ILE A 256 -51.47 -2.47 -24.13
CA ILE A 256 -52.31 -1.26 -24.20
C ILE A 256 -53.81 -1.65 -24.16
N ALA A 257 -54.64 -0.95 -23.37
CA ALA A 257 -56.06 -0.73 -23.69
C ALA A 257 -56.73 0.42 -22.88
N ALA A 258 -57.30 1.39 -23.63
CA ALA A 258 -58.53 2.17 -23.39
C ALA A 258 -58.85 2.89 -22.04
N LEU A 259 -59.13 4.20 -22.16
CA LEU A 259 -59.86 5.04 -21.20
C LEU A 259 -61.36 4.67 -21.09
N PRO A 260 -62.04 5.06 -19.99
CA PRO A 260 -63.02 6.14 -20.12
C PRO A 260 -63.04 7.19 -18.98
N GLN A 261 -63.80 8.26 -19.20
CA GLN A 261 -63.91 9.50 -18.41
C GLN A 261 -65.05 9.49 -17.33
N PRO A 262 -65.15 10.51 -16.45
CA PRO A 262 -65.82 10.41 -15.14
C PRO A 262 -67.23 11.03 -15.06
N PRO A 263 -67.93 10.91 -13.90
CA PRO A 263 -69.00 11.82 -13.50
C PRO A 263 -68.65 12.70 -12.27
N GLN A 264 -69.51 13.68 -11.99
CA GLN A 264 -69.23 14.89 -11.21
C GLN A 264 -69.92 14.94 -9.82
N SER A 265 -69.60 16.01 -9.05
CA SER A 265 -70.46 16.69 -8.05
C SER A 265 -70.58 16.02 -6.66
N GLN A 266 -70.90 16.70 -5.53
CA GLN A 266 -71.46 18.04 -5.30
C GLN A 266 -70.75 18.81 -4.15
N ALA A 267 -71.08 20.10 -3.98
CA ALA A 267 -70.58 20.98 -2.92
C ALA A 267 -71.65 21.31 -1.86
N VAL A 268 -71.24 21.62 -0.61
CA VAL A 268 -72.04 22.37 0.38
C VAL A 268 -71.11 23.24 1.25
N ALA A 269 -71.59 24.42 1.66
CA ALA A 269 -71.01 25.38 2.61
C ALA A 269 -72.18 26.11 3.32
N PRO A 270 -71.98 27.17 4.13
CA PRO A 270 -71.18 27.32 5.35
C PRO A 270 -72.04 27.84 6.54
N THR A 271 -71.47 28.14 7.73
CA THR A 271 -72.08 29.11 8.69
C THR A 271 -71.04 29.76 9.63
N THR A 272 -71.46 30.83 10.34
CA THR A 272 -70.64 31.99 10.78
C THR A 272 -70.61 32.25 12.30
N THR A 273 -69.92 33.34 12.70
CA THR A 273 -69.97 34.15 13.97
C THR A 273 -68.85 33.90 15.01
N ALA A 274 -68.44 34.85 15.89
CA ALA A 274 -68.31 36.33 15.86
C ALA A 274 -67.48 36.79 17.12
N ALA A 275 -66.84 37.97 17.11
CA ALA A 275 -66.00 38.48 18.22
C ALA A 275 -66.77 39.27 19.31
N PRO A 276 -66.15 39.60 20.48
CA PRO A 276 -65.71 40.99 20.73
C PRO A 276 -64.45 41.17 21.66
N ALA A 277 -64.07 42.43 21.95
CA ALA A 277 -62.90 42.86 22.76
C ALA A 277 -63.29 43.92 23.87
N PRO A 278 -62.41 44.85 24.34
CA PRO A 278 -61.49 44.79 25.51
C PRO A 278 -61.85 45.80 26.64
N PRO A 279 -60.97 46.05 27.65
CA PRO A 279 -60.46 47.43 27.89
C PRO A 279 -59.03 47.58 28.51
N ALA A 280 -58.56 48.84 28.70
CA ALA A 280 -57.21 49.28 29.14
C ALA A 280 -57.08 49.53 30.69
N LEU A 281 -56.13 50.25 31.32
CA LEU A 281 -55.18 51.37 30.98
C LEU A 281 -54.13 51.57 32.15
N VAL A 282 -53.18 52.53 32.04
CA VAL A 282 -52.51 53.39 33.09
C VAL A 282 -50.97 53.63 32.88
N GLU A 283 -50.47 54.82 33.26
CA GLU A 283 -49.16 55.45 32.91
C GLU A 283 -48.10 55.54 34.06
N ALA A 284 -46.95 56.20 33.78
CA ALA A 284 -45.69 56.33 34.57
C ALA A 284 -45.66 57.43 35.67
N PRO A 285 -44.52 57.67 36.39
CA PRO A 285 -43.69 58.88 36.10
C PRO A 285 -42.16 58.93 36.51
N THR A 286 -41.30 59.48 35.61
CA THR A 286 -40.21 60.51 35.74
C THR A 286 -39.23 60.65 36.96
N VAL A 287 -37.85 60.65 36.82
CA VAL A 287 -36.84 61.78 36.59
C VAL A 287 -36.08 62.28 37.88
N PRO A 288 -34.84 62.89 37.91
CA PRO A 288 -33.48 62.68 37.31
C PRO A 288 -32.34 62.78 38.42
N PRO A 289 -31.24 63.61 38.34
CA PRO A 289 -29.97 63.65 37.56
C PRO A 289 -28.73 63.26 38.47
N PRO A 290 -27.44 63.72 38.34
CA PRO A 290 -26.68 64.46 37.30
C PRO A 290 -25.25 63.90 36.92
N THR A 291 -24.57 64.62 36.02
CA THR A 291 -23.10 64.66 35.71
C THR A 291 -22.29 65.34 36.86
N PRO A 292 -20.97 65.69 36.80
CA PRO A 292 -19.89 65.65 35.77
C PRO A 292 -18.58 64.91 36.27
N VAL A 293 -17.34 64.95 35.73
CA VAL A 293 -16.38 66.06 35.41
C VAL A 293 -15.18 65.57 34.54
N GLU A 294 -14.70 66.48 33.68
CA GLU A 294 -13.35 66.77 33.14
C GLU A 294 -12.15 66.02 33.79
N GLY A 295 -11.01 65.72 33.15
CA GLY A 295 -10.19 66.39 32.13
C GLY A 295 -8.77 65.74 32.21
N SER A 296 -7.70 66.17 31.52
CA SER A 296 -7.46 67.35 30.67
C SER A 296 -6.14 67.17 29.89
N HIS A 297 -5.91 68.04 28.88
CA HIS A 297 -4.66 68.33 28.15
C HIS A 297 -3.95 67.18 27.36
N ALA A 298 -3.79 67.20 26.03
CA ALA A 298 -3.35 68.25 25.08
C ALA A 298 -1.85 68.61 25.21
N LEU A 299 -1.06 68.86 24.17
CA LEU A 299 -1.12 68.67 22.70
C LEU A 299 0.27 69.13 22.14
N LYS A 300 0.54 68.89 20.84
CA LYS A 300 1.50 69.56 19.93
C LYS A 300 2.80 68.77 19.64
N GLN A 301 3.28 68.67 18.39
CA GLN A 301 2.76 69.23 17.13
C GLN A 301 3.33 68.52 15.88
N ALA A 302 2.48 68.31 14.86
CA ALA A 302 2.70 68.41 13.40
C ALA A 302 3.93 67.66 12.74
N ILE A 303 3.94 67.25 11.47
CA ILE A 303 3.49 67.90 10.21
C ILE A 303 2.99 66.86 9.18
N ALA A 304 2.22 67.36 8.21
CA ALA A 304 1.37 66.73 7.19
C ALA A 304 1.95 65.76 6.12
N ALA A 305 1.02 64.95 5.58
CA ALA A 305 0.78 64.63 4.14
C ALA A 305 1.75 63.75 3.29
N THR A 306 1.32 62.50 3.04
CA THR A 306 1.04 61.82 1.72
C THR A 306 1.73 62.24 0.39
N PRO A 307 1.85 61.36 -0.64
CA PRO A 307 1.78 59.87 -0.67
C PRO A 307 2.80 59.16 -1.63
N GLU A 308 2.64 57.84 -1.79
CA GLU A 308 2.95 56.98 -2.97
C GLU A 308 4.39 56.56 -3.41
N HIS A 309 4.57 55.23 -3.37
CA HIS A 309 5.14 54.31 -4.38
C HIS A 309 6.66 54.16 -4.73
N VAL A 310 7.03 52.88 -4.87
CA VAL A 310 8.10 52.20 -5.66
C VAL A 310 9.27 51.52 -4.89
N THR A 311 9.46 50.26 -5.28
CA THR A 311 10.31 49.12 -4.85
C THR A 311 11.85 49.32 -4.86
N PRO A 312 12.66 48.44 -4.21
CA PRO A 312 13.23 47.25 -4.89
C PRO A 312 13.44 45.98 -3.99
N PRO A 313 13.82 44.80 -4.54
CA PRO A 313 13.97 43.53 -3.79
C PRO A 313 15.34 43.35 -3.11
N PRO A 314 15.48 42.41 -2.15
CA PRO A 314 16.73 42.18 -1.41
C PRO A 314 17.82 41.44 -2.22
N THR A 315 19.07 41.71 -1.84
CA THR A 315 20.33 41.36 -2.53
C THR A 315 20.86 39.94 -2.25
N MET A 316 21.73 39.45 -3.15
CA MET A 316 22.53 38.23 -2.94
C MET A 316 23.68 38.43 -1.94
N PRO A 317 24.16 37.35 -1.27
CA PRO A 317 25.33 37.41 -0.39
C PRO A 317 26.66 37.59 -1.16
N PRO A 318 27.72 38.07 -0.49
CA PRO A 318 28.96 38.50 -1.16
C PRO A 318 29.88 37.34 -1.58
N VAL A 319 30.66 37.61 -2.64
CA VAL A 319 31.72 36.74 -3.17
C VAL A 319 33.03 37.00 -2.39
N LEU A 320 33.78 35.94 -2.06
CA LEU A 320 35.09 36.01 -1.41
C LEU A 320 36.20 36.44 -2.40
N PRO A 321 37.26 37.13 -1.93
CA PRO A 321 38.35 37.60 -2.79
C PRO A 321 39.33 36.47 -3.19
N PRO A 322 40.11 36.66 -4.27
CA PRO A 322 41.09 35.68 -4.73
C PRO A 322 42.35 35.66 -3.86
N VAL A 323 43.02 34.50 -3.81
CA VAL A 323 44.34 34.33 -3.20
C VAL A 323 45.31 33.81 -4.27
N GLU A 324 46.36 34.58 -4.56
CA GLU A 324 47.49 34.14 -5.38
C GLU A 324 48.65 33.63 -4.50
N GLY A 325 49.21 32.48 -4.89
CA GLY A 325 50.64 32.14 -4.82
C GLY A 325 51.39 32.15 -3.48
N ALA A 326 51.68 30.96 -2.95
CA ALA A 326 52.91 30.69 -2.18
C ALA A 326 53.30 29.19 -2.24
N ASP A 327 54.60 28.92 -2.15
CA ASP A 327 55.26 27.63 -2.46
C ASP A 327 55.39 26.61 -1.30
N LEU A 328 55.69 25.37 -1.70
CA LEU A 328 56.55 24.37 -1.02
C LEU A 328 56.19 23.80 0.39
N ALA A 329 55.74 22.54 0.36
CA ALA A 329 56.17 21.39 1.19
C ALA A 329 56.28 21.49 2.74
N THR A 330 55.54 20.63 3.47
CA THR A 330 56.12 19.56 4.34
C THR A 330 55.04 18.68 5.04
N LYS A 331 55.51 17.60 5.70
CA LYS A 331 54.77 16.47 6.28
C LYS A 331 53.77 16.82 7.41
N GLY A 332 52.57 16.23 7.32
CA GLY A 332 52.01 15.31 8.32
C GLY A 332 51.44 15.84 9.65
N LYS A 333 50.11 15.81 9.76
CA LYS A 333 49.33 15.21 10.87
C LYS A 333 47.83 15.21 10.55
N GLU A 334 47.11 14.22 11.04
CA GLU A 334 45.68 13.98 10.77
C GLU A 334 44.75 14.64 11.81
N GLU A 335 43.46 14.65 11.49
CA GLU A 335 42.27 14.57 12.38
C GLU A 335 41.48 15.77 12.95
N PRO A 336 41.96 17.01 13.22
CA PRO A 336 41.11 17.98 13.95
C PRO A 336 40.07 18.73 13.10
N VAL A 337 40.17 18.67 11.76
CA VAL A 337 39.34 19.52 10.87
C VAL A 337 38.05 18.83 10.41
N VAL A 338 38.07 17.52 10.22
CA VAL A 338 36.89 16.79 9.73
C VAL A 338 35.83 16.71 10.82
N ASP A 339 36.21 16.36 12.05
CA ASP A 339 35.27 16.27 13.17
C ASP A 339 34.65 17.62 13.52
N ALA A 340 35.44 18.70 13.54
CA ALA A 340 34.91 20.06 13.77
C ALA A 340 33.93 20.52 12.67
N VAL A 341 34.16 20.13 11.41
CA VAL A 341 33.23 20.42 10.30
C VAL A 341 31.98 19.53 10.37
N VAL A 342 32.11 18.26 10.74
CA VAL A 342 30.97 17.35 10.95
C VAL A 342 30.12 17.80 12.13
N GLU A 343 30.74 18.23 13.23
CA GLU A 343 30.07 18.76 14.42
C GLU A 343 29.35 20.07 14.11
N GLN A 344 29.99 21.04 13.43
CA GLN A 344 29.32 22.26 12.96
C GLN A 344 28.18 21.99 11.97
N VAL A 345 28.34 21.05 11.03
CA VAL A 345 27.26 20.67 10.09
C VAL A 345 26.12 19.98 10.84
N THR A 346 26.42 19.20 11.88
CA THR A 346 25.42 18.53 12.72
C THR A 346 24.66 19.53 13.60
N GLU A 347 25.35 20.44 14.30
CA GLU A 347 24.70 21.54 15.03
C GLU A 347 23.87 22.43 14.11
N MET A 348 24.38 22.78 12.92
CA MET A 348 23.64 23.55 11.93
C MET A 348 22.41 22.78 11.42
N MET A 349 22.48 21.47 11.21
CA MET A 349 21.32 20.64 10.86
C MET A 349 20.31 20.53 12.00
N VAL A 350 20.76 20.46 13.26
CA VAL A 350 19.89 20.46 14.44
C VAL A 350 19.16 21.81 14.59
N LEU A 351 19.88 22.93 14.48
CA LEU A 351 19.31 24.28 14.51
C LEU A 351 18.32 24.55 13.35
N ILE A 352 18.65 24.12 12.12
CA ILE A 352 17.76 24.26 10.96
C ILE A 352 16.48 23.42 11.10
N ASN A 353 16.55 22.25 11.75
CA ASN A 353 15.37 21.42 12.02
C ASN A 353 14.51 21.93 13.19
N ALA A 354 15.12 22.58 14.19
CA ALA A 354 14.43 23.03 15.40
C ALA A 354 13.50 24.23 15.19
N GLU A 355 13.87 25.20 14.35
CA GLU A 355 13.13 26.48 14.25
C GLU A 355 11.86 26.42 13.37
N ASN A 356 11.75 25.49 12.41
CA ASN A 356 10.57 25.43 11.54
C ASN A 356 10.39 24.06 10.84
N PRO A 357 9.39 23.23 11.21
CA PRO A 357 9.17 21.92 10.60
C PRO A 357 8.85 21.98 9.09
N VAL A 358 8.28 23.09 8.60
CA VAL A 358 8.03 23.31 7.16
C VAL A 358 9.33 23.57 6.39
N ARG A 359 10.36 24.13 7.06
CA ARG A 359 11.70 24.36 6.50
C ARG A 359 12.52 23.07 6.47
N ALA A 360 12.43 22.24 7.52
CA ALA A 360 12.95 20.87 7.52
C ALA A 360 12.35 20.02 6.39
N ALA A 361 11.03 20.08 6.19
CA ALA A 361 10.36 19.42 5.08
C ALA A 361 10.83 19.93 3.70
N LYS A 362 11.17 21.22 3.54
CA LYS A 362 11.78 21.75 2.31
C LYS A 362 13.20 21.20 2.05
N LEU A 363 14.00 20.97 3.10
CA LEU A 363 15.35 20.40 2.95
C LEU A 363 15.29 18.92 2.56
N ARG A 364 14.45 18.11 3.22
CA ARG A 364 14.23 16.69 2.87
C ARG A 364 13.79 16.51 1.41
N LYS A 365 12.90 17.40 0.92
CA LYS A 365 12.47 17.44 -0.49
C LYS A 365 13.63 17.72 -1.46
N TRP A 366 14.64 18.49 -1.07
CA TRP A 366 15.84 18.72 -1.89
C TRP A 366 16.72 17.48 -2.00
N TYR A 367 16.92 16.73 -0.91
CA TYR A 367 17.70 15.48 -0.93
C TYR A 367 17.06 14.41 -1.82
N ALA A 368 15.75 14.18 -1.71
CA ALA A 368 15.05 13.22 -2.56
C ALA A 368 15.15 13.59 -4.05
N ARG A 369 15.00 14.88 -4.38
CA ARG A 369 15.15 15.40 -5.75
C ARG A 369 16.58 15.26 -6.28
N ALA A 370 17.58 15.64 -5.49
CA ALA A 370 18.99 15.54 -5.86
C ALA A 370 19.42 14.07 -6.02
N TRP A 371 18.91 13.18 -5.17
CA TRP A 371 19.15 11.74 -5.29
C TRP A 371 18.50 11.15 -6.55
N TRP A 372 17.23 11.48 -6.84
CA TRP A 372 16.54 11.00 -8.04
C TRP A 372 17.18 11.52 -9.34
N VAL A 373 17.45 12.83 -9.41
CA VAL A 373 18.17 13.45 -10.54
C VAL A 373 19.57 12.85 -10.65
N GLY A 374 20.25 12.65 -9.53
CA GLY A 374 21.54 11.98 -9.45
C GLY A 374 21.49 10.60 -10.09
N VAL A 375 20.65 9.69 -9.60
CA VAL A 375 20.56 8.30 -10.09
C VAL A 375 20.18 8.23 -11.58
N HIS A 376 19.13 8.93 -12.00
CA HIS A 376 18.67 8.87 -13.39
C HIS A 376 19.67 9.56 -14.34
N VAL A 377 20.05 10.81 -14.09
CA VAL A 377 20.94 11.55 -15.00
C VAL A 377 22.35 10.94 -15.00
N TYR A 378 22.90 10.51 -13.87
CA TYR A 378 24.20 9.83 -13.83
C TYR A 378 24.19 8.52 -14.61
N GLY A 379 23.13 7.69 -14.49
CA GLY A 379 22.99 6.46 -15.26
C GLY A 379 23.03 6.71 -16.77
N TYR A 380 22.22 7.65 -17.26
CA TYR A 380 22.22 8.04 -18.68
C TYR A 380 23.53 8.69 -19.13
N VAL A 381 24.17 9.51 -18.31
CA VAL A 381 25.47 10.15 -18.62
C VAL A 381 26.59 9.11 -18.69
N VAL A 382 26.68 8.16 -17.75
CA VAL A 382 27.71 7.11 -17.76
C VAL A 382 27.58 6.21 -18.98
N LEU A 383 26.35 5.77 -19.31
CA LEU A 383 26.09 4.94 -20.50
C LEU A 383 26.27 5.74 -21.81
N GLY A 384 25.97 7.04 -21.80
CA GLY A 384 26.16 7.94 -22.95
C GLY A 384 27.64 8.21 -23.24
N VAL A 385 28.43 8.56 -22.22
CA VAL A 385 29.87 8.87 -22.34
C VAL A 385 30.68 7.66 -22.79
N LYS A 386 30.29 6.44 -22.40
CA LYS A 386 30.91 5.19 -22.88
C LYS A 386 30.27 4.62 -24.17
N GLY A 387 29.33 5.33 -24.80
CA GLY A 387 28.76 4.94 -26.10
C GLY A 387 27.77 3.78 -26.08
N ALA A 388 27.38 3.26 -24.92
CA ALA A 388 26.35 2.20 -24.79
C ALA A 388 24.95 2.67 -25.22
N LEU A 389 24.69 4.00 -25.16
CA LEU A 389 23.50 4.62 -25.73
C LEU A 389 23.68 5.07 -27.19
N SER A 390 24.77 4.71 -27.86
CA SER A 390 24.98 5.09 -29.27
C SER A 390 24.05 4.29 -30.21
N PRO A 391 23.62 4.86 -31.35
CA PRO A 391 22.93 4.12 -32.41
C PRO A 391 23.75 3.01 -33.09
N GLN A 392 24.99 2.82 -32.67
CA GLN A 392 25.91 1.77 -33.13
C GLN A 392 25.91 0.57 -32.19
N ALA A 393 25.58 0.77 -30.90
CA ALA A 393 25.45 -0.28 -29.88
C ALA A 393 24.01 -0.80 -29.75
N LEU A 394 23.01 0.08 -29.91
CA LEU A 394 21.59 -0.25 -29.90
C LEU A 394 20.98 -0.11 -31.29
N SER A 395 20.00 -0.95 -31.64
CA SER A 395 19.22 -0.70 -32.86
C SER A 395 18.47 0.63 -32.75
N THR A 396 18.31 1.34 -33.87
CA THR A 396 17.61 2.65 -33.91
C THR A 396 16.21 2.57 -33.29
N ALA A 397 15.52 1.44 -33.45
CA ALA A 397 14.21 1.21 -32.85
C ALA A 397 14.28 1.11 -31.31
N GLN A 398 15.22 0.31 -30.76
CA GLN A 398 15.42 0.21 -29.31
C GLN A 398 15.82 1.55 -28.70
N PHE A 399 16.77 2.25 -29.32
CA PHE A 399 17.21 3.57 -28.84
C PHE A 399 16.06 4.58 -28.77
N VAL A 400 15.21 4.66 -29.81
CA VAL A 400 14.02 5.52 -29.82
C VAL A 400 13.03 5.11 -28.74
N VAL A 401 12.76 3.82 -28.55
CA VAL A 401 11.85 3.33 -27.48
C VAL A 401 12.38 3.71 -26.10
N TYR A 402 13.67 3.50 -25.83
CA TYR A 402 14.26 3.80 -24.52
C TYR A 402 14.30 5.30 -24.24
N LEU A 403 14.60 6.12 -25.25
CA LEU A 403 14.51 7.58 -25.14
C LEU A 403 13.07 8.06 -24.88
N VAL A 404 12.07 7.49 -25.56
CA VAL A 404 10.66 7.82 -25.33
C VAL A 404 10.20 7.43 -23.92
N VAL A 405 10.60 6.26 -23.42
CA VAL A 405 10.28 5.81 -22.04
C VAL A 405 10.95 6.72 -21.01
N ALA A 406 12.23 7.04 -21.18
CA ALA A 406 12.96 7.94 -20.27
C ALA A 406 12.34 9.35 -20.22
N VAL A 407 12.07 9.94 -21.40
CA VAL A 407 11.42 11.25 -21.49
C VAL A 407 10.00 11.21 -20.89
N ALA A 408 9.23 10.15 -21.12
CA ALA A 408 7.91 9.99 -20.52
C ALA A 408 7.97 9.87 -18.99
N ALA A 409 8.92 9.11 -18.44
CA ALA A 409 9.14 8.97 -17.00
C ALA A 409 9.53 10.31 -16.35
N ILE A 410 10.51 11.03 -16.94
CA ILE A 410 10.95 12.36 -16.48
C ILE A 410 9.79 13.35 -16.53
N LEU A 411 9.06 13.43 -17.64
CA LEU A 411 7.90 14.32 -17.77
C LEU A 411 6.81 13.97 -16.75
N CYS A 412 6.52 12.68 -16.56
CA CYS A 412 5.52 12.23 -15.58
C CYS A 412 5.93 12.61 -14.15
N TYR A 413 7.20 12.42 -13.77
CA TYR A 413 7.74 12.81 -12.47
C TYR A 413 7.70 14.34 -12.24
N VAL A 414 8.07 15.14 -13.24
CA VAL A 414 7.98 16.62 -13.16
C VAL A 414 6.53 17.08 -13.04
N VAL A 415 5.63 16.54 -13.88
CA VAL A 415 4.19 16.86 -13.82
C VAL A 415 3.59 16.43 -12.49
N LEU A 416 3.96 15.26 -11.96
CA LEU A 416 3.53 14.78 -10.65
C LEU A 416 3.98 15.72 -9.51
N GLN A 417 5.23 16.19 -9.53
CA GLN A 417 5.72 17.17 -8.53
C GLN A 417 5.03 18.54 -8.62
N CYS A 418 4.71 18.99 -9.83
CA CYS A 418 4.02 20.26 -10.06
C CYS A 418 2.50 20.16 -9.90
N SER A 419 1.94 18.96 -9.87
CA SER A 419 0.50 18.72 -9.72
C SER A 419 0.01 18.98 -8.30
N SER A 420 -1.13 19.65 -8.16
CA SER A 420 -1.86 19.65 -6.89
C SER A 420 -2.40 18.24 -6.61
N PRO A 421 -2.22 17.67 -5.41
CA PRO A 421 -2.82 16.40 -5.03
C PRO A 421 -4.31 16.51 -4.65
N GLY A 422 -4.96 17.65 -4.89
CA GLY A 422 -6.28 17.94 -4.33
C GLY A 422 -6.17 18.61 -2.97
N GLN A 423 -5.22 19.55 -2.83
CA GLN A 423 -5.10 20.33 -1.61
C GLN A 423 -6.29 21.26 -1.44
N LEU A 424 -6.83 21.32 -0.22
CA LEU A 424 -7.74 22.38 0.18
C LEU A 424 -6.93 23.64 0.50
N ASP A 425 -7.39 24.78 0.01
CA ASP A 425 -6.78 26.05 0.35
C ASP A 425 -7.10 26.44 1.80
N LYS A 426 -6.08 26.98 2.48
CA LYS A 426 -6.28 27.63 3.78
C LYS A 426 -7.14 28.86 3.55
N ARG A 427 -8.21 29.03 4.30
CA ARG A 427 -9.00 30.28 4.27
C ARG A 427 -8.12 31.42 4.82
N PRO A 428 -7.83 32.48 4.05
CA PRO A 428 -7.31 33.71 4.64
C PRO A 428 -8.40 34.33 5.54
N MET A 429 -8.01 35.00 6.63
CA MET A 429 -8.99 35.61 7.55
C MET A 429 -9.71 36.85 6.99
N LEU A 430 -9.50 37.23 5.72
CA LEU A 430 -10.10 38.42 5.11
C LEU A 430 -10.50 38.18 3.64
N ALA A 431 -11.57 38.88 3.24
CA ALA A 431 -12.23 39.00 1.94
C ALA A 431 -13.31 37.92 1.58
N PRO A 432 -14.53 38.35 1.20
CA PRO A 432 -15.63 37.45 0.84
C PRO A 432 -15.51 36.95 -0.59
N VAL A 433 -15.76 35.65 -0.81
CA VAL A 433 -15.82 35.06 -2.15
C VAL A 433 -17.25 35.07 -2.65
N GLN A 434 -17.51 35.90 -3.67
CA GLN A 434 -18.70 35.78 -4.51
C GLN A 434 -18.66 34.44 -5.24
N THR A 435 -19.70 33.61 -5.10
CA THR A 435 -19.83 32.36 -5.87
C THR A 435 -21.13 32.36 -6.66
N SER A 436 -21.00 32.60 -7.96
CA SER A 436 -22.02 32.22 -8.93
C SER A 436 -22.23 30.70 -8.92
N THR A 437 -23.48 30.29 -8.73
CA THR A 437 -24.02 28.97 -9.10
C THR A 437 -23.62 28.57 -10.54
N PRO A 438 -23.50 27.27 -10.89
CA PRO A 438 -24.53 26.29 -10.54
C PRO A 438 -24.14 24.82 -10.28
N THR A 439 -25.16 24.14 -9.74
CA THR A 439 -25.52 22.71 -9.88
C THR A 439 -24.86 21.64 -9.00
N GLU A 440 -25.79 20.90 -8.39
CA GLU A 440 -25.76 19.51 -7.91
C GLU A 440 -25.21 19.17 -6.52
N LEU A 441 -26.04 18.34 -5.88
CA LEU A 441 -25.98 17.66 -4.60
C LEU A 441 -24.58 17.11 -4.25
N GLY A 442 -24.18 17.04 -2.98
CA GLY A 442 -24.99 17.20 -1.78
C GLY A 442 -24.58 16.18 -0.72
N SER A 443 -23.84 16.63 0.28
CA SER A 443 -23.75 16.04 1.64
C SER A 443 -22.78 16.88 2.46
N SER A 444 -23.33 17.78 3.27
CA SER A 444 -22.57 18.40 4.37
C SER A 444 -22.36 17.34 5.45
N PRO A 445 -21.14 17.11 5.95
CA PRO A 445 -20.90 16.15 7.04
C PRO A 445 -20.24 16.86 8.25
N ARG A 446 -20.27 16.24 9.44
CA ARG A 446 -20.08 16.95 10.74
C ARG A 446 -18.79 16.71 11.52
N MET A 447 -18.26 17.75 12.18
CA MET A 447 -17.12 17.60 13.10
C MET A 447 -17.25 16.50 14.16
N ALA A 448 -16.25 15.62 14.17
CA ALA A 448 -15.58 15.22 15.40
C ALA A 448 -14.16 15.82 15.37
N THR A 449 -13.77 16.46 16.47
CA THR A 449 -12.38 16.61 16.95
C THR A 449 -12.20 15.50 18.03
N GLU A 450 -11.01 15.01 18.37
CA GLU A 450 -9.83 15.71 18.89
C GLU A 450 -8.49 15.13 18.41
N ASP A 451 -7.41 15.90 18.59
CA ASP A 451 -6.02 15.55 18.25
C ASP A 451 -5.24 14.99 19.47
N GLY A 452 -4.30 14.08 19.22
CA GLY A 452 -3.16 13.75 20.10
C GLY A 452 -3.26 12.45 20.92
N ASP A 453 -2.17 11.75 21.23
CA ASP A 453 -0.81 11.75 20.63
C ASP A 453 -0.15 10.38 20.89
N ASP A 454 1.03 10.11 20.31
CA ASP A 454 1.74 8.84 20.45
C ASP A 454 2.40 8.67 21.84
N THR A 455 2.05 7.65 22.66
CA THR A 455 2.98 6.79 23.44
C THR A 455 2.30 5.71 24.30
N GLU A 456 3.05 4.64 24.63
CA GLU A 456 2.64 3.50 25.44
C GLU A 456 2.50 3.84 26.95
N LEU A 457 1.52 3.25 27.66
CA LEU A 457 1.74 2.35 28.82
C LEU A 457 0.46 2.00 29.59
N LEU A 458 0.47 0.77 30.13
CA LEU A 458 -0.52 0.14 31.03
C LEU A 458 -1.88 -0.20 30.40
N GLY A 459 -2.45 -1.33 30.83
CA GLY A 459 -3.70 -1.88 30.31
C GLY A 459 -4.82 -1.89 31.35
N ASP A 460 -5.70 -2.88 31.18
CA ASP A 460 -6.78 -3.32 32.06
C ASP A 460 -8.15 -2.65 31.80
N GLY A 461 -9.21 -3.47 31.86
CA GLY A 461 -10.60 -3.01 31.90
C GLY A 461 -11.42 -3.24 30.63
N GLU A 462 -12.46 -4.05 30.75
CA GLU A 462 -13.47 -4.32 29.71
C GLU A 462 -14.52 -3.17 29.58
N GLU A 463 -15.39 -3.31 28.58
CA GLU A 463 -16.68 -2.63 28.42
C GLU A 463 -16.70 -1.11 28.10
N ASN A 464 -17.02 -0.78 26.83
CA ASN A 464 -18.29 -0.12 26.49
C ASN A 464 -18.47 0.00 24.95
N GLU A 465 -19.44 -0.71 24.38
CA GLU A 465 -19.80 -0.62 22.96
C GLU A 465 -20.80 0.53 22.72
N HIS A 466 -20.43 1.54 21.92
CA HIS A 466 -21.36 2.50 21.32
C HIS A 466 -21.03 2.72 19.83
N PRO A 467 -21.98 2.45 18.90
CA PRO A 467 -21.70 2.51 17.47
C PRO A 467 -21.66 3.96 16.95
N ARG A 468 -20.46 4.47 16.66
CA ARG A 468 -20.27 5.77 15.99
C ARG A 468 -20.66 5.67 14.51
N ASN A 469 -21.48 6.61 14.03
CA ASN A 469 -21.96 6.67 12.65
C ASN A 469 -20.94 7.30 11.69
N SER A 470 -20.95 6.86 10.43
CA SER A 470 -19.92 7.16 9.42
C SER A 470 -20.07 8.51 8.68
N ALA A 471 -20.92 9.43 9.17
CA ALA A 471 -21.34 10.64 8.45
C ALA A 471 -20.69 11.94 8.96
N ASP A 472 -19.76 11.83 9.91
CA ASP A 472 -19.15 12.96 10.60
C ASP A 472 -17.79 13.35 9.93
N LEU A 473 -17.77 14.54 9.31
CA LEU A 473 -16.60 15.21 8.74
C LEU A 473 -15.69 15.88 9.77
N HIS A 474 -14.55 15.25 10.04
CA HIS A 474 -13.47 15.81 10.84
C HIS A 474 -13.05 17.23 10.39
N PHE A 475 -12.74 18.14 11.33
CA PHE A 475 -12.24 19.49 11.01
C PHE A 475 -10.74 19.58 11.26
N CYS A 476 -10.04 20.31 10.40
CA CYS A 476 -8.62 20.51 10.53
C CYS A 476 -8.28 21.85 11.17
N ASN A 477 -7.81 21.78 12.42
CA ASN A 477 -7.33 22.92 13.19
C ASN A 477 -6.16 23.68 12.50
N GLU A 478 -5.33 22.99 11.72
CA GLU A 478 -4.16 23.56 11.01
C GLU A 478 -4.48 24.22 9.65
N CYS A 479 -5.68 23.98 9.10
CA CYS A 479 -6.11 24.51 7.80
C CYS A 479 -7.40 25.34 7.87
N HIS A 480 -8.12 25.28 9.00
CA HIS A 480 -9.42 25.89 9.22
C HIS A 480 -10.45 25.49 8.14
N VAL A 481 -10.48 24.19 7.83
CA VAL A 481 -11.43 23.57 6.89
C VAL A 481 -11.99 22.28 7.47
N PHE A 482 -13.28 22.05 7.28
CA PHE A 482 -13.87 20.72 7.38
C PHE A 482 -13.26 19.84 6.28
N GLN A 483 -12.83 18.62 6.60
CA GLN A 483 -12.05 17.74 5.73
C GLN A 483 -12.99 16.77 4.99
N PRO A 484 -13.37 16.98 3.71
CA PRO A 484 -14.35 16.15 2.99
C PRO A 484 -14.06 14.65 3.11
N LEU A 485 -15.06 13.77 2.95
CA LEU A 485 -14.87 12.33 3.16
C LEU A 485 -13.62 11.82 2.42
N ARG A 486 -12.80 11.01 3.11
CA ARG A 486 -11.46 10.55 2.64
C ARG A 486 -10.35 11.63 2.60
N THR A 487 -10.54 12.81 3.17
CA THR A 487 -9.51 13.89 3.28
C THR A 487 -8.71 13.77 4.57
N LYS A 488 -7.42 14.10 4.52
CA LYS A 488 -6.54 14.14 5.71
C LYS A 488 -5.62 15.36 5.68
N HIS A 489 -5.24 15.87 6.85
CA HIS A 489 -4.13 16.80 7.00
C HIS A 489 -2.80 16.06 6.89
N CYS A 490 -1.86 16.59 6.11
CA CYS A 490 -0.50 16.08 6.05
C CYS A 490 0.47 17.07 6.70
N LYS A 491 1.15 16.62 7.78
CA LYS A 491 2.12 17.42 8.55
C LYS A 491 3.23 17.99 7.62
N ASP A 492 3.78 17.19 6.70
CA ASP A 492 4.86 17.61 5.77
C ASP A 492 4.42 18.49 4.59
N CYS A 493 3.14 18.50 4.26
CA CYS A 493 2.54 19.43 3.28
C CYS A 493 1.93 20.67 3.97
N ALA A 494 1.73 20.65 5.30
CA ALA A 494 1.01 21.65 6.10
C ALA A 494 -0.38 22.05 5.52
N ARG A 495 -1.03 21.11 4.82
CA ARG A 495 -2.31 21.29 4.11
C ARG A 495 -3.16 20.02 4.17
N CYS A 496 -4.48 20.19 4.13
CA CYS A 496 -5.42 19.08 3.89
C CYS A 496 -5.40 18.66 2.43
N THR A 497 -5.49 17.36 2.17
CA THR A 497 -5.49 16.77 0.82
C THR A 497 -6.66 15.80 0.68
N ARG A 498 -7.48 16.00 -0.36
CA ARG A 498 -8.64 15.17 -0.69
C ARG A 498 -8.20 13.78 -1.17
N GLN A 499 -9.00 12.76 -0.82
CA GLN A 499 -8.70 11.34 -1.06
C GLN A 499 -7.23 10.99 -0.73
N TYR A 500 -6.80 11.34 0.49
CA TYR A 500 -5.39 11.25 0.90
C TYR A 500 -4.90 9.80 0.83
N ASP A 501 -3.82 9.59 0.09
CA ASP A 501 -3.12 8.31 0.01
C ASP A 501 -1.95 8.29 0.99
N HIS A 502 -0.90 9.07 0.73
CA HIS A 502 0.26 9.21 1.61
C HIS A 502 1.01 10.52 1.32
N HIS A 503 1.99 10.87 2.17
CA HIS A 503 3.08 11.76 1.76
C HIS A 503 4.16 10.89 1.12
N CYS A 504 4.58 11.20 -0.11
CA CYS A 504 5.63 10.45 -0.77
C CYS A 504 6.95 11.20 -0.65
N ASP A 505 7.84 10.74 0.22
CA ASP A 505 9.17 11.37 0.41
C ASP A 505 10.00 11.36 -0.88
N CYS A 506 9.90 10.31 -1.69
CA CYS A 506 10.59 10.18 -2.98
C CYS A 506 10.19 11.27 -3.99
N VAL A 507 8.91 11.66 -4.01
CA VAL A 507 8.37 12.72 -4.88
C VAL A 507 8.44 14.09 -4.19
N GLY A 508 8.54 14.12 -2.86
CA GLY A 508 8.51 15.34 -2.05
C GLY A 508 7.13 16.01 -1.98
N ALA A 509 6.07 15.28 -2.32
CA ALA A 509 4.70 15.79 -2.42
C ALA A 509 3.70 14.81 -1.80
N CYS A 510 2.54 15.34 -1.41
CA CYS A 510 1.39 14.51 -1.06
C CYS A 510 0.84 13.80 -2.31
N VAL A 511 0.33 12.59 -2.14
CA VAL A 511 -0.40 11.82 -3.16
C VAL A 511 -1.88 11.78 -2.73
N GLY A 512 -2.77 12.20 -3.62
CA GLY A 512 -4.21 12.33 -3.35
C GLY A 512 -5.05 12.38 -4.62
N GLU A 513 -6.33 12.70 -4.47
CA GLU A 513 -7.38 12.69 -5.52
C GLU A 513 -6.89 13.09 -6.92
N ASN A 514 -6.26 14.26 -7.04
CA ASN A 514 -5.96 14.86 -8.33
C ASN A 514 -4.68 14.32 -9.00
N ASN A 515 -3.75 13.73 -8.23
CA ASN A 515 -2.45 13.28 -8.74
C ASN A 515 -2.13 11.79 -8.51
N ARG A 516 -2.98 11.03 -7.79
CA ARG A 516 -2.77 9.60 -7.54
C ARG A 516 -2.61 8.78 -8.82
N ARG A 517 -3.35 9.11 -9.89
CA ARG A 517 -3.16 8.48 -11.20
C ARG A 517 -1.81 8.80 -11.86
N LEU A 518 -1.27 10.00 -11.63
CA LEU A 518 0.09 10.37 -12.09
C LEU A 518 1.14 9.61 -11.28
N PHE A 519 0.91 9.38 -9.99
CA PHE A 519 1.79 8.55 -9.15
C PHE A 519 1.78 7.08 -9.60
N VAL A 520 0.62 6.49 -9.88
CA VAL A 520 0.53 5.11 -10.41
C VAL A 520 1.12 4.99 -11.81
N LEU A 521 0.91 5.97 -12.69
CA LEU A 521 1.55 6.04 -14.01
C LEU A 521 3.07 6.21 -13.89
N TYR A 522 3.55 7.03 -12.96
CA TYR A 522 4.98 7.22 -12.68
C TYR A 522 5.62 5.91 -12.20
N LEU A 523 5.00 5.17 -11.27
CA LEU A 523 5.48 3.84 -10.86
C LEU A 523 5.54 2.85 -12.04
N PHE A 524 4.54 2.85 -12.92
CA PHE A 524 4.55 2.01 -14.12
C PHE A 524 5.68 2.40 -15.09
N LEU A 525 5.87 3.69 -15.36
CA LEU A 525 6.94 4.19 -16.21
C LEU A 525 8.32 3.92 -15.60
N GLN A 526 8.47 4.03 -14.28
CA GLN A 526 9.71 3.69 -13.55
C GLN A 526 10.06 2.20 -13.68
N ILE A 527 9.07 1.30 -13.76
CA ILE A 527 9.29 -0.13 -14.03
C ILE A 527 9.77 -0.34 -15.46
N LEU A 528 9.14 0.32 -16.45
CA LEU A 528 9.57 0.24 -17.86
C LEU A 528 10.97 0.83 -18.08
N GLU A 529 11.25 1.99 -17.49
CA GLU A 529 12.54 2.67 -17.56
C GLU A 529 13.64 1.84 -16.88
N GLY A 530 13.37 1.31 -15.67
CA GLY A 530 14.29 0.43 -14.97
C GLY A 530 14.61 -0.84 -15.77
N ALA A 531 13.58 -1.49 -16.34
CA ALA A 531 13.77 -2.68 -17.18
C ALA A 531 14.58 -2.38 -18.45
N ALA A 532 14.28 -1.26 -19.14
CA ALA A 532 15.06 -0.81 -20.30
C ALA A 532 16.52 -0.50 -19.94
N MET A 533 16.75 0.18 -18.82
CA MET A 533 18.10 0.52 -18.35
C MET A 533 18.89 -0.71 -17.91
N ILE A 534 18.24 -1.72 -17.36
CA ILE A 534 18.84 -3.02 -17.06
C ILE A 534 19.25 -3.75 -18.34
N ASP A 535 18.41 -3.75 -19.38
CA ASP A 535 18.76 -4.31 -20.69
C ASP A 535 19.98 -3.60 -21.31
N VAL A 536 19.96 -2.26 -21.41
CA VAL A 536 21.09 -1.46 -21.91
C VAL A 536 22.36 -1.70 -21.09
N THR A 537 22.27 -1.71 -19.76
CA THR A 537 23.45 -1.94 -18.89
C THR A 537 23.97 -3.37 -19.02
N SER A 538 23.10 -4.35 -19.27
CA SER A 538 23.49 -5.75 -19.51
C SER A 538 24.20 -5.91 -20.86
N GLN A 539 23.78 -5.17 -21.89
CA GLN A 539 24.45 -5.11 -23.19
C GLN A 539 25.77 -4.31 -23.15
N ALA A 540 25.94 -3.41 -22.17
CA ALA A 540 27.16 -2.63 -21.98
C ALA A 540 28.30 -3.41 -21.30
N PHE A 541 28.06 -4.63 -20.79
CA PHE A 541 29.10 -5.46 -20.20
C PHE A 541 30.08 -5.97 -21.27
N THR A 542 31.38 -5.73 -21.06
CA THR A 542 32.43 -6.22 -21.96
C THR A 542 33.12 -7.45 -21.39
N GLU A 543 33.25 -8.51 -22.19
CA GLU A 543 34.08 -9.68 -21.87
C GLU A 543 35.56 -9.27 -21.78
N GLN A 544 36.32 -9.92 -20.90
CA GLN A 544 37.77 -9.73 -20.69
C GLN A 544 38.40 -11.08 -20.30
N ASP A 545 39.67 -11.27 -20.63
CA ASP A 545 40.37 -12.54 -20.40
C ASP A 545 40.71 -12.82 -18.92
N ASP A 546 40.94 -11.77 -18.11
CA ASP A 546 41.17 -11.87 -16.66
C ASP A 546 39.95 -11.37 -15.85
N VAL A 547 39.67 -12.04 -14.74
CA VAL A 547 38.53 -11.76 -13.86
C VAL A 547 38.66 -10.41 -13.15
N ASN A 548 39.87 -9.99 -12.74
CA ASN A 548 40.05 -8.70 -12.08
C ASN A 548 39.87 -7.56 -13.08
N ASP A 549 40.35 -7.72 -14.31
CA ASP A 549 40.20 -6.70 -15.35
C ASP A 549 38.77 -6.66 -15.90
N TRP A 550 38.06 -7.80 -15.94
CA TRP A 550 36.61 -7.85 -16.10
C TRP A 550 35.89 -7.02 -15.02
N PHE A 551 36.21 -7.24 -13.74
CA PHE A 551 35.61 -6.46 -12.65
C PHE A 551 35.97 -4.98 -12.73
N LYS A 552 37.23 -4.58 -12.95
CA LYS A 552 37.62 -3.15 -13.07
C LYS A 552 36.88 -2.46 -14.21
N THR A 553 36.74 -3.12 -15.36
CA THR A 553 36.10 -2.57 -16.56
C THR A 553 34.60 -2.43 -16.37
N ASN A 554 33.97 -3.42 -15.75
CA ASN A 554 32.51 -3.51 -15.59
C ASN A 554 31.99 -2.99 -14.23
N ALA A 555 32.85 -2.63 -13.26
CA ALA A 555 32.44 -2.27 -11.89
C ALA A 555 31.31 -1.24 -11.82
N LEU A 556 31.41 -0.16 -12.60
CA LEU A 556 30.39 0.88 -12.65
C LEU A 556 29.06 0.38 -13.22
N TYR A 557 29.09 -0.52 -14.21
CA TYR A 557 27.90 -1.15 -14.76
C TYR A 557 27.29 -2.17 -13.78
N ILE A 558 28.12 -2.92 -13.03
CA ILE A 558 27.65 -3.85 -11.99
C ILE A 558 26.93 -3.08 -10.87
N VAL A 559 27.51 -1.96 -10.42
CA VAL A 559 26.89 -1.08 -9.41
C VAL A 559 25.60 -0.46 -9.96
N LEU A 560 25.60 0.05 -11.19
CA LEU A 560 24.40 0.61 -11.82
C LEU A 560 23.29 -0.44 -11.98
N TRP A 561 23.63 -1.63 -12.48
CA TRP A 561 22.71 -2.75 -12.65
C TRP A 561 22.09 -3.21 -11.32
N PHE A 562 22.90 -3.31 -10.26
CA PHE A 562 22.41 -3.66 -8.93
C PHE A 562 21.51 -2.56 -8.33
N MET A 563 21.88 -1.28 -8.50
CA MET A 563 21.03 -0.15 -8.09
C MET A 563 19.68 -0.15 -8.81
N LEU A 564 19.66 -0.42 -10.13
CA LEU A 564 18.43 -0.54 -10.91
C LEU A 564 17.58 -1.74 -10.48
N MET A 565 18.21 -2.89 -10.16
CA MET A 565 17.52 -4.04 -9.56
C MET A 565 16.86 -3.69 -8.21
N CYS A 566 17.56 -2.98 -7.34
CA CYS A 566 17.00 -2.50 -6.07
C CYS A 566 15.81 -1.54 -6.28
N VAL A 567 15.89 -0.65 -7.27
CA VAL A 567 14.76 0.22 -7.66
C VAL A 567 13.57 -0.59 -8.14
N LEU A 568 13.75 -1.60 -9.01
CA LEU A 568 12.66 -2.47 -9.45
C LEU A 568 12.08 -3.33 -8.31
N LEU A 569 12.92 -3.82 -7.39
CA LEU A 569 12.51 -4.62 -6.24
C LEU A 569 11.61 -3.82 -5.26
N ILE A 570 11.69 -2.49 -5.28
CA ILE A 570 10.78 -1.60 -4.54
C ILE A 570 9.58 -1.18 -5.42
N ALA A 571 9.83 -0.77 -6.67
CA ALA A 571 8.82 -0.23 -7.56
C ALA A 571 7.75 -1.25 -7.99
N VAL A 572 8.14 -2.50 -8.26
CA VAL A 572 7.20 -3.55 -8.68
C VAL A 572 6.21 -3.91 -7.57
N PRO A 573 6.61 -4.25 -6.33
CA PRO A 573 5.66 -4.47 -5.24
C PRO A 573 4.80 -3.25 -4.92
N LEU A 574 5.37 -2.04 -4.97
CA LEU A 574 4.63 -0.80 -4.71
C LEU A 574 3.57 -0.53 -5.79
N PHE A 575 3.88 -0.79 -7.06
CA PHE A 575 2.91 -0.73 -8.16
C PHE A 575 1.82 -1.79 -8.00
N CYS A 576 2.18 -3.04 -7.68
CA CYS A 576 1.19 -4.11 -7.42
C CYS A 576 0.26 -3.78 -6.25
N TYR A 577 0.80 -3.19 -5.17
CA TYR A 577 0.01 -2.73 -4.03
C TYR A 577 -0.94 -1.60 -4.41
N GLN A 578 -0.47 -0.58 -5.13
CA GLN A 578 -1.34 0.49 -5.63
C GLN A 578 -2.38 0.00 -6.63
N ALA A 579 -2.05 -0.95 -7.50
CA ALA A 579 -3.00 -1.61 -8.40
C ALA A 579 -4.07 -2.40 -7.65
N TYR A 580 -3.73 -3.06 -6.54
CA TYR A 580 -4.69 -3.70 -5.62
C TYR A 580 -5.60 -2.67 -4.93
N LEU A 581 -5.04 -1.55 -4.46
CA LEU A 581 -5.80 -0.47 -3.83
C LEU A 581 -6.76 0.22 -4.83
N VAL A 582 -6.34 0.42 -6.09
CA VAL A 582 -7.23 0.86 -7.17
C VAL A 582 -8.33 -0.19 -7.41
N SER A 583 -7.95 -1.46 -7.54
CA SER A 583 -8.90 -2.57 -7.79
C SER A 583 -9.97 -2.73 -6.72
N THR A 584 -9.72 -2.27 -5.50
CA THR A 584 -10.64 -2.33 -4.34
C THR A 584 -11.21 -0.96 -3.92
N ASN A 585 -10.92 0.11 -4.69
CA ASN A 585 -11.23 1.51 -4.38
C ASN A 585 -10.90 1.92 -2.93
N GLN A 586 -9.66 1.68 -2.52
CA GLN A 586 -9.06 2.12 -1.26
C GLN A 586 -7.88 3.03 -1.54
N THR A 587 -7.48 3.84 -0.56
CA THR A 587 -6.15 4.44 -0.46
C THR A 587 -5.25 3.63 0.47
N SER A 588 -3.94 3.84 0.38
CA SER A 588 -2.97 3.18 1.25
C SER A 588 -3.18 3.54 2.73
N TRP A 589 -3.57 4.79 3.02
CA TRP A 589 -4.02 5.22 4.35
C TRP A 589 -5.30 4.49 4.80
N GLU A 590 -6.34 4.40 3.97
CA GLU A 590 -7.58 3.68 4.30
C GLU A 590 -7.34 2.19 4.60
N HIS A 591 -6.42 1.57 3.87
CA HIS A 591 -6.05 0.17 4.07
C HIS A 591 -5.25 -0.03 5.37
N ALA A 592 -4.20 0.78 5.58
CA ALA A 592 -3.28 0.62 6.72
C ALA A 592 -3.84 1.11 8.06
N ARG A 593 -4.80 2.05 8.06
CA ARG A 593 -5.38 2.69 9.26
C ARG A 593 -6.88 2.44 9.39
N ARG A 594 -7.42 1.37 8.78
CA ARG A 594 -8.86 1.05 8.78
C ARG A 594 -9.53 1.13 10.16
N SER A 595 -8.88 0.60 11.20
CA SER A 595 -9.38 0.58 12.58
C SER A 595 -9.38 1.94 13.28
N SER A 596 -8.71 2.96 12.74
CA SER A 596 -8.72 4.33 13.28
C SER A 596 -9.49 5.30 12.37
N ILE A 597 -10.25 4.80 11.40
CA ILE A 597 -11.04 5.60 10.45
C ILE A 597 -12.51 5.38 10.74
N THR A 598 -13.19 6.42 11.22
CA THR A 598 -14.60 6.38 11.69
C THR A 598 -15.58 5.77 10.69
N TYR A 599 -15.40 6.04 9.39
CA TYR A 599 -16.26 5.47 8.34
C TYR A 599 -15.90 4.04 7.88
N LEU A 600 -14.85 3.42 8.44
CA LEU A 600 -14.40 2.06 8.11
C LEU A 600 -14.41 1.08 9.31
N GLN A 601 -14.45 1.61 10.54
CA GLN A 601 -14.42 0.83 11.79
C GLN A 601 -15.55 -0.20 11.90
N ASN A 602 -16.79 0.20 11.60
CA ASN A 602 -18.01 -0.55 11.93
C ASN A 602 -18.63 -1.29 10.71
N LEU A 603 -17.84 -1.57 9.66
CA LEU A 603 -18.35 -2.24 8.46
C LEU A 603 -18.38 -3.78 8.62
N PRO A 604 -19.47 -4.47 8.22
CA PRO A 604 -19.64 -5.91 8.41
C PRO A 604 -18.71 -6.79 7.55
N ASP A 605 -18.04 -6.19 6.56
CA ASP A 605 -17.01 -6.83 5.72
C ASP A 605 -15.76 -5.95 5.70
N LYS A 606 -14.58 -6.56 5.53
CA LYS A 606 -13.29 -5.87 5.34
C LYS A 606 -13.15 -5.19 3.97
N ARG A 607 -14.11 -5.37 3.05
CA ARG A 607 -14.18 -4.65 1.75
C ARG A 607 -14.32 -3.12 1.93
N SER A 608 -14.04 -2.37 0.87
CA SER A 608 -14.24 -0.91 0.84
C SER A 608 -15.72 -0.61 0.61
N PRO A 609 -16.32 0.37 1.32
CA PRO A 609 -17.67 0.84 1.01
C PRO A 609 -17.73 1.56 -0.36
N PHE A 610 -16.58 1.90 -0.94
CA PHE A 610 -16.47 2.54 -2.26
C PHE A 610 -16.19 1.54 -3.40
N ASP A 611 -16.05 0.24 -3.11
CA ASP A 611 -15.77 -0.80 -4.11
C ASP A 611 -16.99 -1.00 -5.04
N ARG A 612 -16.80 -0.74 -6.33
CA ARG A 612 -17.82 -0.95 -7.39
C ARG A 612 -17.53 -2.20 -8.24
N GLY A 613 -16.61 -3.05 -7.81
CA GLY A 613 -16.04 -4.15 -8.58
C GLY A 613 -14.85 -3.71 -9.44
N VAL A 614 -13.89 -4.61 -9.62
CA VAL A 614 -12.56 -4.34 -10.21
C VAL A 614 -12.64 -3.53 -11.52
N LEU A 615 -13.43 -3.97 -12.50
CA LEU A 615 -13.53 -3.29 -13.80
C LEU A 615 -14.08 -1.86 -13.67
N GLN A 616 -15.10 -1.64 -12.83
CA GLN A 616 -15.71 -0.33 -12.63
C GLN A 616 -14.78 0.61 -11.84
N ASN A 617 -14.02 0.07 -10.87
CA ASN A 617 -13.03 0.84 -10.12
C ASN A 617 -11.90 1.33 -11.05
N TRP A 618 -11.37 0.46 -11.91
CA TRP A 618 -10.37 0.84 -12.91
C TRP A 618 -10.91 1.82 -13.95
N TRP A 619 -12.15 1.63 -14.43
CA TRP A 619 -12.81 2.56 -15.33
C TRP A 619 -12.88 3.97 -14.71
N VAL A 620 -13.45 4.10 -13.50
CA VAL A 620 -13.58 5.38 -12.80
C VAL A 620 -12.21 6.02 -12.51
N PHE A 621 -11.21 5.24 -12.09
CA PHE A 621 -9.85 5.73 -11.81
C PHE A 621 -9.15 6.29 -13.06
N LEU A 622 -9.43 5.72 -14.24
CA LEU A 622 -8.85 6.15 -15.51
C LEU A 622 -9.67 7.27 -16.20
N SER A 623 -11.01 7.26 -16.08
CA SER A 623 -11.90 8.19 -16.79
C SER A 623 -12.25 9.45 -15.99
N ASN A 624 -12.60 9.32 -14.71
CA ASN A 624 -13.25 10.37 -13.91
C ASN A 624 -12.34 10.86 -12.77
N GLY A 625 -11.25 11.54 -13.13
CA GLY A 625 -10.55 12.41 -12.18
C GLY A 625 -11.25 13.77 -12.14
N ASP A 626 -12.14 13.97 -11.16
CA ASP A 626 -13.18 15.03 -11.05
C ASP A 626 -12.70 16.51 -11.01
N SER A 627 -11.49 16.83 -11.46
CA SER A 627 -10.95 18.19 -11.43
C SER A 627 -10.05 18.61 -12.61
N ASN A 628 -9.75 17.71 -13.55
CA ASN A 628 -8.60 17.86 -14.46
C ASN A 628 -9.00 17.84 -15.95
N GLN A 629 -9.70 18.89 -16.40
CA GLN A 629 -10.13 19.04 -17.81
C GLN A 629 -8.96 18.98 -18.82
N TRP A 630 -7.76 19.46 -18.44
CA TRP A 630 -6.56 19.41 -19.30
C TRP A 630 -6.04 18.00 -19.56
N VAL A 631 -6.21 17.07 -18.61
CA VAL A 631 -5.82 15.66 -18.83
C VAL A 631 -6.80 14.99 -19.80
N HIS A 632 -8.05 15.44 -19.89
CA HIS A 632 -8.99 14.93 -20.89
C HIS A 632 -8.59 15.32 -22.33
N GLN A 633 -8.01 16.50 -22.54
CA GLN A 633 -7.45 16.93 -23.83
C GLN A 633 -6.21 16.10 -24.22
N ILE A 634 -5.29 15.89 -23.29
CA ILE A 634 -4.08 15.07 -23.53
C ILE A 634 -4.45 13.58 -23.69
N MET A 635 -5.33 13.03 -22.86
CA MET A 635 -5.77 11.63 -22.96
C MET A 635 -6.60 11.34 -24.21
N VAL A 636 -7.35 12.29 -24.77
CA VAL A 636 -8.04 12.07 -26.05
C VAL A 636 -7.05 11.98 -27.22
N LEU A 637 -5.96 12.76 -27.20
CA LEU A 637 -4.87 12.66 -28.18
C LEU A 637 -3.98 11.42 -27.97
N THR A 638 -3.79 10.95 -26.73
CA THR A 638 -3.06 9.70 -26.46
C THR A 638 -3.94 8.45 -26.44
N SER A 639 -5.27 8.56 -26.53
CA SER A 639 -6.22 7.45 -26.32
C SER A 639 -5.97 6.25 -27.24
N THR A 640 -5.74 6.48 -28.54
CA THR A 640 -5.48 5.39 -29.48
C THR A 640 -4.13 4.72 -29.21
N ALA A 641 -3.08 5.50 -28.97
CA ALA A 641 -1.75 4.98 -28.63
C ALA A 641 -1.73 4.28 -27.26
N LEU A 642 -2.41 4.83 -26.25
CA LEU A 642 -2.48 4.28 -24.90
C LEU A 642 -3.34 3.01 -24.84
N ASN A 643 -4.43 2.93 -25.62
CA ASN A 643 -5.18 1.68 -25.74
C ASN A 643 -4.37 0.59 -26.46
N VAL A 644 -3.61 0.95 -27.51
CA VAL A 644 -2.65 0.03 -28.13
C VAL A 644 -1.57 -0.40 -27.13
N VAL A 645 -1.01 0.52 -26.34
CA VAL A 645 -0.04 0.20 -25.28
C VAL A 645 -0.66 -0.65 -24.17
N LEU A 646 -1.90 -0.40 -23.73
CA LEU A 646 -2.58 -1.21 -22.72
C LEU A 646 -2.86 -2.63 -23.24
N VAL A 647 -3.24 -2.77 -24.51
CA VAL A 647 -3.39 -4.07 -25.16
C VAL A 647 -2.04 -4.76 -25.28
N LEU A 648 -0.98 -4.07 -25.71
CA LEU A 648 0.38 -4.62 -25.80
C LEU A 648 0.94 -5.01 -24.42
N VAL A 649 0.68 -4.23 -23.37
CA VAL A 649 1.07 -4.53 -21.99
C VAL A 649 0.24 -5.68 -21.41
N SER A 650 -1.06 -5.74 -21.68
CA SER A 650 -1.91 -6.86 -21.28
C SER A 650 -1.50 -8.15 -22.00
N VAL A 651 -1.16 -8.07 -23.29
CA VAL A 651 -0.57 -9.15 -24.07
C VAL A 651 0.81 -9.51 -23.54
N ALA A 652 1.66 -8.56 -23.17
CA ALA A 652 3.00 -8.82 -22.62
C ALA A 652 2.94 -9.45 -21.22
N VAL A 653 2.00 -9.04 -20.37
CA VAL A 653 1.75 -9.65 -19.06
C VAL A 653 1.14 -11.04 -19.21
N ALA A 654 0.13 -11.21 -20.06
CA ALA A 654 -0.44 -12.53 -20.36
C ALA A 654 0.62 -13.47 -20.98
N THR A 655 1.45 -12.95 -21.90
CA THR A 655 2.58 -13.67 -22.48
C THR A 655 3.62 -13.98 -21.42
N GLY A 656 3.95 -13.05 -20.53
CA GLY A 656 4.88 -13.27 -19.41
C GLY A 656 4.39 -14.32 -18.43
N VAL A 657 3.09 -14.34 -18.12
CA VAL A 657 2.44 -15.38 -17.32
C VAL A 657 2.45 -16.72 -18.07
N VAL A 658 2.11 -16.76 -19.35
CA VAL A 658 2.18 -17.97 -20.19
C VAL A 658 3.62 -18.48 -20.31
N LEU A 659 4.61 -17.60 -20.45
CA LEU A 659 6.03 -17.93 -20.49
C LEU A 659 6.54 -18.41 -19.14
N LEU A 660 6.07 -17.85 -18.02
CA LEU A 660 6.39 -18.33 -16.67
C LEU A 660 5.76 -19.71 -16.43
N PHE A 661 4.48 -19.90 -16.77
CA PHE A 661 3.84 -21.21 -16.73
C PHE A 661 4.53 -22.21 -17.67
N ALA A 662 4.98 -21.81 -18.85
CA ALA A 662 5.77 -22.65 -19.74
C ALA A 662 7.16 -22.97 -19.15
N TRP A 663 7.82 -22.00 -18.52
CA TRP A 663 9.13 -22.15 -17.89
C TRP A 663 9.10 -23.07 -16.67
N ILE A 664 7.97 -23.13 -15.95
CA ILE A 664 7.71 -24.10 -14.88
C ILE A 664 7.25 -25.46 -15.48
N ARG A 665 6.31 -25.45 -16.42
CA ARG A 665 5.71 -26.67 -16.99
C ARG A 665 6.68 -27.47 -17.85
N ALA A 666 7.52 -26.82 -18.65
CA ALA A 666 8.48 -27.49 -19.53
C ALA A 666 9.43 -28.43 -18.79
N PRO A 667 10.18 -28.00 -17.75
CA PRO A 667 11.05 -28.91 -17.01
C PRO A 667 10.27 -29.99 -16.25
N ILE A 668 9.05 -29.71 -15.75
CA ILE A 668 8.19 -30.75 -15.14
C ILE A 668 7.76 -31.81 -16.15
N THR A 669 7.37 -31.37 -17.36
CA THR A 669 6.93 -32.26 -18.44
C THR A 669 8.09 -33.09 -18.96
N GLU A 670 9.27 -32.49 -19.14
CA GLU A 670 10.48 -33.18 -19.56
C GLU A 670 10.98 -34.14 -18.48
N ALA A 671 11.03 -33.73 -17.22
CA ALA A 671 11.34 -34.60 -16.08
C ALA A 671 10.43 -35.82 -16.02
N LYS A 672 9.11 -35.63 -16.19
CA LYS A 672 8.15 -36.75 -16.23
C LYS A 672 8.34 -37.63 -17.46
N ARG A 673 8.55 -37.03 -18.63
CA ARG A 673 8.87 -37.76 -19.87
C ARG A 673 10.13 -38.61 -19.70
N LEU A 674 11.17 -38.06 -19.07
CA LEU A 674 12.41 -38.78 -18.74
C LEU A 674 12.21 -39.85 -17.67
N ALA A 675 11.32 -39.65 -16.70
CA ALA A 675 10.95 -40.66 -15.70
C ALA A 675 10.10 -41.81 -16.28
N GLU A 676 9.43 -41.60 -17.41
CA GLU A 676 8.63 -42.60 -18.16
C GLU A 676 9.37 -43.19 -19.39
N GLU A 677 10.48 -42.57 -19.85
CA GLU A 677 11.26 -43.03 -21.01
C GLU A 677 11.98 -44.36 -20.74
N LEU A 678 11.72 -45.36 -21.59
CA LEU A 678 12.51 -46.59 -21.68
C LEU A 678 13.82 -46.32 -22.42
N ASP A 679 14.91 -46.95 -21.96
CA ASP A 679 16.20 -46.80 -22.64
C ASP A 679 16.21 -47.49 -24.00
N PRO A 680 16.83 -46.89 -25.04
CA PRO A 680 16.92 -47.48 -26.37
C PRO A 680 17.65 -48.83 -26.34
N PRO A 681 17.31 -49.79 -27.23
CA PRO A 681 17.91 -51.13 -27.25
C PRO A 681 19.45 -51.13 -27.35
N GLN A 682 20.03 -50.13 -28.01
CA GLN A 682 21.49 -49.95 -28.13
C GLN A 682 22.16 -49.74 -26.76
N GLU A 683 21.49 -49.09 -25.81
CA GLU A 683 21.94 -48.87 -24.43
C GLU A 683 21.66 -50.06 -23.49
N ALA A 684 21.22 -51.20 -24.05
CA ALA A 684 21.11 -52.48 -23.34
C ALA A 684 22.35 -53.37 -23.51
N THR A 685 23.29 -53.01 -24.40
CA THR A 685 24.48 -53.81 -24.74
C THR A 685 25.79 -53.02 -24.65
N TYR A 686 26.89 -53.71 -24.35
CA TYR A 686 28.26 -53.20 -24.51
C TYR A 686 29.03 -54.01 -25.55
N GLN A 687 30.12 -53.45 -26.06
CA GLN A 687 31.01 -54.09 -27.02
C GLN A 687 32.19 -54.75 -26.31
N ASP A 688 32.42 -56.02 -26.59
CA ASP A 688 33.68 -56.70 -26.33
C ASP A 688 34.61 -56.50 -27.53
N PRO A 689 35.72 -55.74 -27.40
CA PRO A 689 36.68 -55.52 -28.47
C PRO A 689 37.58 -56.74 -28.76
N ASN A 690 37.69 -57.70 -27.83
CA ASN A 690 38.50 -58.91 -28.01
C ASN A 690 37.72 -60.01 -28.75
N ALA A 691 36.43 -60.18 -28.43
CA ALA A 691 35.53 -61.09 -29.15
C ALA A 691 34.81 -60.44 -30.35
N ASN A 692 34.95 -59.11 -30.53
CA ASN A 692 34.19 -58.28 -31.47
C ASN A 692 32.67 -58.55 -31.45
N LYS A 693 32.11 -58.70 -30.24
CA LYS A 693 30.72 -59.11 -30.01
C LYS A 693 29.99 -58.10 -29.11
N LEU A 694 28.70 -57.88 -29.38
CA LEU A 694 27.82 -57.17 -28.46
C LEU A 694 27.29 -58.14 -27.38
N LEU A 695 27.40 -57.74 -26.13
CA LEU A 695 26.97 -58.50 -24.96
C LEU A 695 25.95 -57.66 -24.16
N PRO A 696 24.92 -58.28 -23.56
CA PRO A 696 23.94 -57.57 -22.74
C PRO A 696 24.58 -57.08 -21.44
N PHE A 697 24.18 -55.89 -20.99
CA PHE A 697 24.40 -55.48 -19.60
C PHE A 697 23.50 -56.30 -18.65
N GLY A 698 23.92 -56.44 -17.38
CA GLY A 698 23.03 -56.92 -16.32
C GLY A 698 22.04 -55.83 -15.88
N SER A 699 21.17 -56.14 -14.92
CA SER A 699 20.18 -55.20 -14.40
C SER A 699 20.30 -55.00 -12.90
N LEU A 700 20.11 -53.76 -12.45
CA LEU A 700 19.89 -53.46 -11.03
C LEU A 700 18.56 -54.06 -10.51
N GLY A 701 17.62 -54.37 -11.43
CA GLY A 701 16.37 -55.06 -11.13
C GLY A 701 16.55 -56.54 -10.74
N ASP A 702 17.67 -57.17 -11.10
CA ASP A 702 17.90 -58.59 -10.81
C ASP A 702 17.98 -58.86 -9.30
N GLU A 703 17.39 -59.97 -8.87
CA GLU A 703 17.21 -60.32 -7.44
C GLU A 703 18.53 -60.56 -6.71
N LYS A 704 19.53 -61.11 -7.40
CA LYS A 704 20.86 -61.39 -6.85
C LYS A 704 21.90 -60.50 -7.51
N ALA A 705 22.85 -60.03 -6.70
CA ALA A 705 24.08 -59.44 -7.22
C ALA A 705 24.97 -60.52 -7.82
N GLU A 706 25.74 -60.18 -8.85
CA GLU A 706 26.76 -61.06 -9.45
C GLU A 706 28.19 -60.67 -9.02
N VAL A 707 28.39 -59.43 -8.55
CA VAL A 707 29.67 -58.91 -8.05
C VAL A 707 29.49 -58.17 -6.73
N ALA A 708 30.52 -58.08 -5.91
CA ALA A 708 30.46 -57.35 -4.64
C ALA A 708 30.35 -55.82 -4.86
N LEU A 709 31.07 -55.27 -5.85
CA LEU A 709 31.08 -53.83 -6.14
C LEU A 709 30.92 -53.52 -7.65
N THR A 710 30.00 -52.63 -7.99
CA THR A 710 30.05 -51.90 -9.27
C THR A 710 30.57 -50.48 -9.02
N VAL A 711 31.55 -50.02 -9.79
CA VAL A 711 31.98 -48.62 -9.83
C VAL A 711 31.49 -47.98 -11.13
N VAL A 712 30.73 -46.89 -11.04
CA VAL A 712 30.20 -46.14 -12.19
C VAL A 712 30.96 -44.84 -12.35
N LEU A 713 31.60 -44.64 -13.52
CA LEU A 713 32.36 -43.44 -13.85
C LEU A 713 31.69 -42.72 -15.05
N PRO A 714 31.00 -41.58 -14.84
CA PRO A 714 30.42 -40.79 -15.91
C PRO A 714 31.50 -39.97 -16.62
N ALA A 715 31.56 -40.05 -17.95
CA ALA A 715 32.55 -39.36 -18.77
C ALA A 715 31.88 -38.53 -19.88
N TYR A 716 32.32 -37.29 -20.02
CA TYR A 716 31.94 -36.41 -21.13
C TYR A 716 33.12 -35.51 -21.51
N ASN A 717 33.73 -35.78 -22.67
CA ASN A 717 34.94 -35.13 -23.16
C ASN A 717 36.15 -35.22 -22.20
N GLU A 718 36.35 -36.39 -21.58
CA GLU A 718 37.35 -36.65 -20.54
C GLU A 718 38.63 -37.33 -21.06
N GLU A 719 38.99 -37.21 -22.35
CA GLU A 719 40.07 -37.98 -22.97
C GLU A 719 41.43 -37.88 -22.24
N GLN A 720 41.68 -36.75 -21.58
CA GLN A 720 42.92 -36.45 -20.85
C GLN A 720 42.93 -36.97 -19.39
N ARG A 721 41.76 -37.20 -18.78
CA ARG A 721 41.63 -37.50 -17.34
C ARG A 721 41.14 -38.92 -17.06
N VAL A 722 40.16 -39.42 -17.83
CA VAL A 722 39.51 -40.72 -17.61
C VAL A 722 40.50 -41.89 -17.55
N LEU A 723 41.61 -41.80 -18.29
CA LEU A 723 42.66 -42.82 -18.32
C LEU A 723 43.38 -43.00 -16.98
N VAL A 724 43.59 -41.92 -16.23
CA VAL A 724 44.24 -41.96 -14.91
C VAL A 724 43.27 -42.60 -13.92
N THR A 725 42.05 -42.08 -13.86
CA THR A 725 40.95 -42.58 -13.00
C THR A 725 40.70 -44.07 -13.20
N ILE A 726 40.67 -44.56 -14.45
CA ILE A 726 40.53 -45.99 -14.75
C ILE A 726 41.71 -46.80 -14.20
N LYS A 727 42.95 -46.36 -14.42
CA LYS A 727 44.15 -47.10 -13.99
C LYS A 727 44.24 -47.18 -12.47
N ASP A 728 44.01 -46.07 -11.77
CA ASP A 728 44.06 -46.01 -10.31
C ASP A 728 42.93 -46.84 -9.69
N THR A 729 41.72 -46.77 -10.26
CA THR A 729 40.57 -47.59 -9.83
C THR A 729 40.84 -49.08 -10.03
N VAL A 730 41.33 -49.49 -11.20
CA VAL A 730 41.68 -50.90 -11.45
C VAL A 730 42.79 -51.37 -10.51
N ALA A 731 43.84 -50.58 -10.32
CA ALA A 731 44.95 -50.94 -9.44
C ALA A 731 44.50 -51.15 -7.98
N PHE A 732 43.66 -50.26 -7.45
CA PHE A 732 43.09 -50.39 -6.11
C PHE A 732 42.16 -51.61 -5.98
N LEU A 733 41.28 -51.84 -6.96
CA LEU A 733 40.33 -52.96 -6.89
C LEU A 733 41.01 -54.32 -7.12
N ASP A 734 42.07 -54.38 -7.93
CA ASP A 734 42.94 -55.56 -8.02
C ASP A 734 43.74 -55.80 -6.73
N GLU A 735 44.29 -54.76 -6.10
CA GLU A 735 44.92 -54.85 -4.77
C GLU A 735 43.93 -55.43 -3.74
N LYS A 736 42.66 -55.01 -3.80
CA LYS A 736 41.61 -55.49 -2.91
C LYS A 736 41.22 -56.95 -3.20
N LYS A 737 41.06 -57.33 -4.47
CA LYS A 737 40.79 -58.71 -4.91
C LYS A 737 41.94 -59.68 -4.62
N GLN A 738 43.18 -59.20 -4.58
CA GLN A 738 44.33 -60.00 -4.16
C GLN A 738 44.32 -60.29 -2.64
N LYS A 739 43.85 -59.33 -1.84
CA LYS A 739 43.70 -59.51 -0.38
C LYS A 739 42.49 -60.36 0.00
N ASP A 740 41.40 -60.24 -0.75
CA ASP A 740 40.19 -61.03 -0.59
C ASP A 740 39.76 -61.62 -1.95
N PRO A 741 40.06 -62.91 -2.22
CA PRO A 741 39.67 -63.57 -3.47
C PRO A 741 38.15 -63.68 -3.69
N SER A 742 37.32 -63.49 -2.65
CA SER A 742 35.86 -63.44 -2.79
C SER A 742 35.36 -62.09 -3.29
N PHE A 743 36.16 -61.03 -3.11
CA PHE A 743 35.84 -59.69 -3.59
C PHE A 743 35.88 -59.64 -5.13
N THR A 744 34.71 -59.47 -5.71
CA THR A 744 34.49 -59.33 -7.15
C THR A 744 34.00 -57.92 -7.47
N TYR A 745 34.42 -57.38 -8.60
CA TYR A 745 34.04 -56.02 -9.00
C TYR A 745 33.85 -55.89 -10.51
N GLU A 746 33.12 -54.86 -10.91
CA GLU A 746 33.09 -54.35 -12.28
C GLU A 746 33.17 -52.82 -12.28
N ILE A 747 33.66 -52.24 -13.37
CA ILE A 747 33.70 -50.80 -13.63
C ILE A 747 32.84 -50.52 -14.86
N ILE A 748 31.83 -49.68 -14.73
CA ILE A 748 30.98 -49.21 -15.84
C ILE A 748 31.36 -47.76 -16.13
N ILE A 749 32.06 -47.55 -17.25
CA ILE A 749 32.29 -46.21 -17.79
C ILE A 749 31.05 -45.83 -18.59
N VAL A 750 30.48 -44.65 -18.33
CA VAL A 750 29.31 -44.15 -19.06
C VAL A 750 29.73 -42.94 -19.89
N ASP A 751 29.87 -43.14 -21.19
CA ASP A 751 30.09 -42.04 -22.13
C ASP A 751 28.76 -41.32 -22.41
N ASP A 752 28.66 -40.06 -21.98
CA ASP A 752 27.49 -39.21 -22.16
C ASP A 752 27.49 -38.52 -23.55
N ARG A 753 27.80 -39.31 -24.58
CA ARG A 753 27.98 -38.89 -25.97
C ARG A 753 29.12 -37.86 -26.13
N SER A 754 30.35 -38.26 -25.80
CA SER A 754 31.53 -37.40 -26.01
C SER A 754 31.78 -37.09 -27.49
N THR A 755 32.41 -35.93 -27.73
CA THR A 755 32.82 -35.42 -29.05
C THR A 755 34.33 -35.46 -29.26
N ASP A 756 35.11 -35.82 -28.23
CA ASP A 756 36.56 -36.05 -28.29
C ASP A 756 36.87 -37.56 -28.37
N ARG A 757 38.13 -37.96 -28.10
CA ARG A 757 38.54 -39.38 -28.15
C ARG A 757 38.31 -40.14 -26.84
N THR A 758 37.44 -39.67 -25.94
CA THR A 758 37.10 -40.36 -24.67
C THR A 758 36.73 -41.82 -24.93
N VAL A 759 35.86 -42.06 -25.92
CA VAL A 759 35.43 -43.41 -26.30
C VAL A 759 36.60 -44.28 -26.75
N ASP A 760 37.53 -43.76 -27.55
CA ASP A 760 38.68 -44.52 -28.05
C ASP A 760 39.69 -44.84 -26.95
N VAL A 761 39.90 -43.89 -26.03
CA VAL A 761 40.77 -44.07 -24.85
C VAL A 761 40.19 -45.15 -23.94
N VAL A 762 38.89 -45.11 -23.66
CA VAL A 762 38.23 -46.11 -22.81
C VAL A 762 38.19 -47.48 -23.48
N MET A 763 37.88 -47.57 -24.78
CA MET A 763 37.86 -48.86 -25.50
C MET A 763 39.22 -49.57 -25.50
N LYS A 764 40.34 -48.83 -25.51
CA LYS A 764 41.69 -49.41 -25.37
C LYS A 764 41.91 -50.05 -23.99
N GLU A 765 41.46 -49.39 -22.91
CA GLU A 765 41.57 -49.98 -21.57
C GLU A 765 40.57 -51.13 -21.36
N VAL A 766 39.38 -51.10 -21.97
CA VAL A 766 38.44 -52.25 -22.02
C VAL A 766 39.11 -53.45 -22.72
N GLN A 767 39.76 -53.23 -23.85
CA GLN A 767 40.49 -54.27 -24.58
C GLN A 767 41.61 -54.89 -23.73
N LYS A 768 42.36 -54.04 -23.02
CA LYS A 768 43.48 -54.42 -22.16
C LYS A 768 43.07 -55.16 -20.87
N TYR A 769 41.96 -54.77 -20.24
CA TYR A 769 41.54 -55.31 -18.93
C TYR A 769 40.38 -56.33 -18.97
N SER A 770 39.83 -56.65 -20.15
CA SER A 770 38.61 -57.45 -20.36
C SER A 770 37.30 -56.76 -19.94
N VAL A 771 36.24 -57.14 -20.65
CA VAL A 771 34.84 -56.79 -20.35
C VAL A 771 34.30 -57.37 -19.04
N ASP A 772 35.03 -58.31 -18.43
CA ASP A 772 34.74 -58.81 -17.08
C ASP A 772 35.03 -57.74 -16.01
N ARG A 773 36.00 -56.85 -16.28
CA ARG A 773 36.43 -55.78 -15.36
C ARG A 773 35.91 -54.41 -15.77
N ILE A 774 35.98 -54.05 -17.06
CA ILE A 774 35.62 -52.71 -17.53
C ILE A 774 34.62 -52.80 -18.67
N ARG A 775 33.50 -52.09 -18.55
CA ARG A 775 32.44 -52.04 -19.57
C ARG A 775 32.16 -50.59 -19.94
N LEU A 776 32.02 -50.33 -21.24
CA LEU A 776 31.67 -49.00 -21.75
C LEU A 776 30.20 -48.98 -22.18
N LEU A 777 29.40 -48.16 -21.50
CA LEU A 777 28.05 -47.77 -21.91
C LEU A 777 28.15 -46.48 -22.75
N LYS A 778 27.74 -46.55 -24.02
CA LYS A 778 27.71 -45.38 -24.93
C LYS A 778 26.27 -44.86 -25.05
N LEU A 779 25.98 -43.69 -24.50
CA LEU A 779 24.64 -43.11 -24.56
C LEU A 779 24.35 -42.51 -25.93
N GLN A 780 23.12 -42.68 -26.42
CA GLN A 780 22.71 -42.21 -27.74
C GLN A 780 22.44 -40.70 -27.77
N LYS A 781 22.20 -40.08 -26.62
CA LYS A 781 22.05 -38.62 -26.43
C LYS A 781 22.77 -38.19 -25.16
N ASN A 782 23.25 -36.94 -25.13
CA ASN A 782 23.80 -36.35 -23.92
C ASN A 782 22.66 -36.11 -22.91
N HIS A 783 22.63 -36.88 -21.84
CA HIS A 783 21.66 -36.80 -20.76
C HIS A 783 22.12 -35.85 -19.64
N GLY A 784 23.43 -35.66 -19.47
CA GLY A 784 24.03 -34.94 -18.35
C GLY A 784 24.49 -35.87 -17.24
N LYS A 785 25.24 -35.32 -16.27
CA LYS A 785 25.92 -36.09 -15.21
C LYS A 785 24.98 -37.05 -14.47
N GLY A 786 23.87 -36.54 -13.93
CA GLY A 786 22.89 -37.37 -13.23
C GLY A 786 22.27 -38.45 -14.12
N GLY A 787 21.90 -38.11 -15.35
CA GLY A 787 21.35 -39.07 -16.32
C GLY A 787 22.35 -40.17 -16.68
N ALA A 788 23.61 -39.82 -16.91
CA ALA A 788 24.69 -40.79 -17.16
C ALA A 788 24.93 -41.72 -15.96
N ILE A 789 24.98 -41.17 -14.74
CA ILE A 789 25.09 -41.96 -13.50
C ILE A 789 23.88 -42.90 -13.36
N ARG A 790 22.65 -42.41 -13.53
CA ARG A 790 21.42 -43.23 -13.48
C ARG A 790 21.48 -44.38 -14.47
N LYS A 791 21.82 -44.08 -15.74
CA LYS A 791 21.95 -45.08 -16.79
C LYS A 791 22.95 -46.16 -16.39
N GLY A 792 24.16 -45.79 -15.96
CA GLY A 792 25.19 -46.73 -15.51
C GLY A 792 24.76 -47.58 -14.31
N ILE A 793 24.21 -46.96 -13.27
CA ILE A 793 23.76 -47.64 -12.04
C ILE A 793 22.62 -48.63 -12.34
N MET A 794 21.70 -48.30 -13.25
CA MET A 794 20.65 -49.24 -13.67
C MET A 794 21.19 -50.50 -14.37
N ARG A 795 22.46 -50.52 -14.81
CA ARG A 795 23.16 -51.70 -15.38
C ARG A 795 24.07 -52.41 -14.36
N ALA A 796 24.15 -51.92 -13.13
CA ALA A 796 25.05 -52.43 -12.11
C ALA A 796 24.59 -53.81 -11.59
N ARG A 797 25.54 -54.76 -11.59
CA ARG A 797 25.36 -56.10 -11.02
C ARG A 797 25.85 -56.21 -9.57
N GLY A 798 26.38 -55.12 -9.03
CA GLY A 798 26.93 -55.01 -7.68
C GLY A 798 25.90 -55.20 -6.56
N GLU A 799 26.37 -55.77 -5.45
CA GLU A 799 25.73 -55.67 -4.13
C GLU A 799 25.88 -54.25 -3.55
N ARG A 800 27.06 -53.65 -3.75
CA ARG A 800 27.32 -52.22 -3.51
C ARG A 800 27.57 -51.53 -4.85
N VAL A 801 27.12 -50.29 -4.96
CA VAL A 801 27.30 -49.46 -6.15
C VAL A 801 27.92 -48.12 -5.74
N LEU A 802 29.14 -47.88 -6.19
CA LEU A 802 29.83 -46.60 -6.07
C LEU A 802 29.64 -45.83 -7.38
N PHE A 803 29.36 -44.52 -7.32
CA PHE A 803 29.77 -43.64 -8.41
C PHE A 803 30.89 -42.72 -7.96
N ALA A 804 31.80 -42.43 -8.89
CA ALA A 804 32.94 -41.55 -8.70
C ALA A 804 33.14 -40.69 -9.95
N ASP A 805 33.56 -39.43 -9.79
CA ASP A 805 33.85 -38.54 -10.93
C ASP A 805 35.07 -39.02 -11.73
N ALA A 806 34.98 -38.91 -13.07
CA ALA A 806 36.01 -39.42 -13.99
C ALA A 806 37.30 -38.57 -14.05
N ASP A 807 37.43 -37.54 -13.22
CA ASP A 807 38.56 -36.60 -13.18
C ASP A 807 39.67 -36.96 -12.16
N ASN A 808 39.47 -38.03 -11.38
CA ASN A 808 40.35 -38.46 -10.28
C ASN A 808 40.47 -37.43 -9.13
N ALA A 809 39.54 -36.48 -9.01
CA ALA A 809 39.59 -35.44 -7.98
C ALA A 809 39.39 -36.00 -6.56
N THR A 810 38.72 -37.15 -6.41
CA THR A 810 38.55 -37.88 -5.14
C THR A 810 39.34 -39.18 -5.17
N GLU A 811 40.11 -39.49 -4.14
CA GLU A 811 40.91 -40.72 -4.10
C GLU A 811 40.03 -41.98 -3.97
N ILE A 812 40.14 -42.92 -4.92
CA ILE A 812 39.38 -44.18 -4.90
C ILE A 812 39.61 -45.01 -3.63
N ARG A 813 40.77 -44.85 -2.96
CA ARG A 813 41.12 -45.52 -1.70
C ARG A 813 40.15 -45.19 -0.56
N ASP A 814 39.47 -44.05 -0.61
CA ASP A 814 38.46 -43.67 0.38
C ASP A 814 37.16 -44.50 0.30
N PHE A 815 37.02 -45.34 -0.74
CA PHE A 815 36.00 -46.40 -0.77
C PHE A 815 35.99 -47.22 0.53
N ASP A 816 37.14 -47.53 1.12
CA ASP A 816 37.21 -48.33 2.35
C ASP A 816 36.57 -47.61 3.56
N LYS A 817 36.66 -46.27 3.61
CA LYS A 817 35.98 -45.46 4.64
C LYS A 817 34.46 -45.49 4.42
N LEU A 818 34.01 -45.34 3.18
CA LEU A 818 32.59 -45.35 2.82
C LEU A 818 31.96 -46.74 3.05
N ALA A 819 32.68 -47.81 2.67
CA ALA A 819 32.26 -49.18 2.89
C ALA A 819 32.09 -49.49 4.38
N LYS A 820 33.08 -49.14 5.22
CA LYS A 820 32.99 -49.28 6.67
C LYS A 820 31.79 -48.52 7.25
N ALA A 821 31.58 -47.27 6.86
CA ALA A 821 30.45 -46.46 7.34
C ALA A 821 29.08 -47.00 6.86
N MET A 822 29.04 -47.71 5.73
CA MET A 822 27.85 -48.42 5.25
C MET A 822 27.55 -49.63 6.12
N ASP A 823 28.56 -50.46 6.41
CA ASP A 823 28.46 -51.65 7.24
C ASP A 823 28.03 -51.30 8.68
N GLU A 824 28.54 -50.21 9.25
CA GLU A 824 28.15 -49.70 10.57
C GLU A 824 26.72 -49.11 10.61
N ALA A 825 26.16 -48.70 9.47
CA ALA A 825 24.87 -48.00 9.38
C ALA A 825 23.67 -48.88 9.05
N ALA A 826 23.91 -50.15 8.68
CA ALA A 826 22.97 -51.19 8.24
C ALA A 826 21.47 -50.89 8.48
N ASN A 827 20.73 -50.62 7.40
CA ASN A 827 19.31 -50.27 7.44
C ASN A 827 18.52 -51.11 6.40
N PRO A 828 17.43 -51.80 6.77
CA PRO A 828 16.63 -52.62 5.84
C PRO A 828 15.99 -51.82 4.69
N ASN A 829 15.80 -50.50 4.84
CA ASN A 829 15.30 -49.63 3.76
C ASN A 829 16.40 -49.24 2.75
N GLY A 830 17.66 -49.56 3.04
CA GLY A 830 18.84 -49.17 2.28
C GLY A 830 19.71 -48.11 2.98
N VAL A 831 20.98 -48.06 2.57
CA VAL A 831 22.04 -47.20 3.08
C VAL A 831 22.67 -46.40 1.95
N VAL A 832 22.87 -45.10 2.18
CA VAL A 832 23.58 -44.16 1.33
C VAL A 832 24.74 -43.55 2.11
N VAL A 833 25.95 -43.61 1.57
CA VAL A 833 27.13 -42.96 2.16
C VAL A 833 27.72 -41.98 1.18
N CYS A 834 27.73 -40.71 1.55
CA CYS A 834 28.32 -39.63 0.76
C CYS A 834 29.74 -39.34 1.24
N GLY A 835 30.69 -39.23 0.31
CA GLY A 835 31.91 -38.49 0.56
C GLY A 835 31.60 -37.03 0.86
N SER A 836 32.49 -36.34 1.57
CA SER A 836 32.32 -34.94 1.93
C SER A 836 33.64 -34.19 2.04
N ARG A 837 33.66 -33.04 1.36
CA ARG A 837 34.76 -32.07 1.33
C ARG A 837 34.59 -30.98 2.39
N ALA A 838 33.54 -31.04 3.23
CA ALA A 838 33.22 -30.00 4.23
C ALA A 838 34.39 -29.72 5.21
N HIS A 839 35.23 -30.72 5.49
CA HIS A 839 36.43 -30.57 6.33
C HIS A 839 37.59 -29.82 5.65
N LEU A 840 37.57 -29.68 4.32
CA LEU A 840 38.49 -28.86 3.53
C LEU A 840 37.94 -27.44 3.30
N GLU A 841 36.65 -27.24 3.58
CA GLU A 841 35.91 -26.00 3.31
C GLU A 841 36.45 -24.84 4.16
N GLU A 842 36.73 -25.07 5.45
CA GLU A 842 37.29 -24.06 6.37
C GLU A 842 38.61 -23.46 5.86
N GLN A 843 39.52 -24.31 5.37
CA GLN A 843 40.81 -23.89 4.82
C GLN A 843 40.66 -23.16 3.47
N ALA A 844 39.59 -23.45 2.73
CA ALA A 844 39.30 -22.84 1.44
C ALA A 844 38.54 -21.51 1.56
N ILE A 845 37.61 -21.38 2.51
CA ILE A 845 36.84 -20.15 2.79
C ILE A 845 37.79 -18.97 3.02
N ALA A 846 38.83 -19.18 3.83
CA ALA A 846 39.84 -18.17 4.18
C ALA A 846 40.66 -17.63 2.98
N LYS A 847 40.63 -18.31 1.83
CA LYS A 847 41.37 -17.95 0.60
C LYS A 847 40.47 -17.59 -0.58
N ARG A 848 39.13 -17.71 -0.44
CA ARG A 848 38.16 -17.58 -1.55
C ARG A 848 37.47 -16.21 -1.57
N ASN A 849 37.03 -15.82 -2.77
CA ASN A 849 36.27 -14.60 -3.01
C ASN A 849 34.97 -14.57 -2.16
N PRO A 850 34.68 -13.48 -1.42
CA PRO A 850 33.47 -13.33 -0.60
C PRO A 850 32.15 -13.63 -1.33
N LEU A 851 32.03 -13.29 -2.62
CA LEU A 851 30.83 -13.59 -3.41
C LEU A 851 30.63 -15.10 -3.60
N ARG A 852 31.70 -15.86 -3.85
CA ARG A 852 31.64 -17.32 -3.96
C ARG A 852 31.26 -17.94 -2.62
N ASN A 853 31.75 -17.39 -1.51
CA ASN A 853 31.35 -17.79 -0.17
C ASN A 853 29.87 -17.46 0.10
N LEU A 854 29.36 -16.28 -0.29
CA LEU A 854 27.94 -15.92 -0.15
C LEU A 854 27.02 -16.85 -0.95
N LEU A 855 27.34 -17.11 -2.22
CA LEU A 855 26.57 -18.02 -3.07
C LEU A 855 26.57 -19.46 -2.53
N MET A 856 27.69 -19.92 -1.98
CA MET A 856 27.81 -21.23 -1.33
C MET A 856 26.95 -21.33 -0.07
N HIS A 857 27.02 -20.36 0.86
CA HIS A 857 26.17 -20.34 2.06
C HIS A 857 24.69 -20.21 1.69
N GLY A 858 24.34 -19.39 0.69
CA GLY A 858 22.98 -19.28 0.16
C GLY A 858 22.48 -20.60 -0.43
N PHE A 859 23.32 -21.31 -1.19
CA PHE A 859 23.00 -22.64 -1.71
C PHE A 859 22.79 -23.66 -0.58
N HIS A 860 23.68 -23.71 0.42
CA HIS A 860 23.52 -24.58 1.60
C HIS A 860 22.23 -24.25 2.39
N LEU A 861 21.88 -22.97 2.55
CA LEU A 861 20.63 -22.55 3.19
C LEU A 861 19.40 -23.02 2.41
N ILE A 862 19.40 -22.88 1.08
CA ILE A 862 18.27 -23.28 0.22
C ILE A 862 18.12 -24.81 0.21
N VAL A 863 19.21 -25.58 0.09
CA VAL A 863 19.16 -27.05 0.14
C VAL A 863 18.73 -27.56 1.51
N SER A 864 19.23 -26.98 2.60
CA SER A 864 18.89 -27.41 3.97
C SER A 864 17.46 -27.05 4.39
N THR A 865 16.91 -25.93 3.90
CA THR A 865 15.52 -25.55 4.17
C THR A 865 14.52 -26.32 3.30
N LEU A 866 14.80 -26.54 2.02
CA LEU A 866 13.86 -27.15 1.09
C LEU A 866 14.00 -28.67 0.96
N CYS A 867 15.21 -29.23 0.97
CA CYS A 867 15.46 -30.62 0.56
C CYS A 867 16.00 -31.51 1.69
N ILE A 868 17.20 -31.26 2.22
CA ILE A 868 17.84 -32.15 3.21
C ILE A 868 18.70 -31.39 4.22
N LYS A 869 18.43 -31.59 5.52
CA LYS A 869 19.07 -30.86 6.63
C LYS A 869 20.41 -31.44 7.10
N ASN A 870 20.61 -32.75 6.97
CA ASN A 870 21.66 -33.47 7.70
C ASN A 870 22.83 -33.95 6.83
N VAL A 871 23.06 -33.30 5.68
CA VAL A 871 24.22 -33.55 4.80
C VAL A 871 24.81 -32.19 4.44
N ARG A 872 26.11 -31.98 4.66
CA ARG A 872 26.77 -30.70 4.40
C ARG A 872 27.22 -30.62 2.95
N ASP A 873 27.91 -31.64 2.46
CA ASP A 873 28.38 -31.71 1.07
C ASP A 873 27.48 -32.61 0.22
N THR A 874 26.31 -32.11 -0.16
CA THR A 874 25.39 -32.87 -1.03
C THR A 874 25.99 -33.14 -2.42
N GLN A 875 26.92 -32.30 -2.88
CA GLN A 875 27.45 -32.29 -4.24
C GLN A 875 28.76 -33.07 -4.42
N CYS A 876 29.24 -33.79 -3.41
CA CYS A 876 30.46 -34.60 -3.55
C CYS A 876 30.28 -35.68 -4.62
N GLY A 877 31.14 -35.71 -5.63
CA GLY A 877 31.11 -36.66 -6.74
C GLY A 877 31.54 -38.08 -6.39
N PHE A 878 31.41 -38.51 -5.13
CA PHE A 878 31.85 -39.81 -4.63
C PHE A 878 30.81 -40.32 -3.62
N LYS A 879 29.93 -41.24 -4.05
CA LYS A 879 28.82 -41.74 -3.22
C LYS A 879 28.62 -43.24 -3.40
N LEU A 880 28.48 -43.94 -2.27
CA LEU A 880 28.27 -45.38 -2.18
C LEU A 880 26.82 -45.69 -1.78
N PHE A 881 26.20 -46.64 -2.47
CA PHE A 881 24.84 -47.12 -2.27
C PHE A 881 24.86 -48.64 -2.09
N ASP A 882 24.05 -49.19 -1.19
CA ASP A 882 23.71 -50.60 -1.26
C ASP A 882 22.70 -50.85 -2.40
N ARG A 883 22.55 -52.11 -2.81
CA ARG A 883 21.63 -52.49 -3.91
C ARG A 883 20.18 -52.10 -3.62
N THR A 884 19.75 -52.07 -2.36
CA THR A 884 18.39 -51.69 -1.94
C THR A 884 18.14 -50.19 -2.18
N ALA A 885 19.03 -49.34 -1.66
CA ALA A 885 19.00 -47.90 -1.90
C ALA A 885 19.13 -47.58 -3.39
N ALA A 886 20.09 -48.19 -4.09
CA ALA A 886 20.29 -47.95 -5.52
C ALA A 886 19.02 -48.21 -6.34
N ARG A 887 18.29 -49.30 -6.06
CA ARG A 887 17.03 -49.63 -6.75
C ARG A 887 15.96 -48.56 -6.52
N VAL A 888 15.77 -48.13 -5.28
CA VAL A 888 14.72 -47.18 -4.90
C VAL A 888 15.04 -45.75 -5.34
N LEU A 889 16.31 -45.35 -5.41
CA LEU A 889 16.71 -43.97 -5.70
C LEU A 889 16.88 -43.69 -7.20
N PHE A 890 17.49 -44.60 -7.95
CA PHE A 890 17.82 -44.34 -9.37
C PHE A 890 16.70 -44.72 -10.35
N ALA A 891 15.74 -45.56 -9.98
CA ALA A 891 14.58 -45.83 -10.83
C ALA A 891 13.66 -44.59 -11.03
N PRO A 892 13.25 -43.85 -9.97
CA PRO A 892 12.36 -42.68 -10.08
C PRO A 892 13.06 -41.36 -10.45
N MET A 893 14.40 -41.30 -10.52
CA MET A 893 15.13 -40.02 -10.58
C MET A 893 14.80 -39.18 -11.83
N HIS A 894 14.24 -37.99 -11.60
CA HIS A 894 13.72 -37.04 -12.58
C HIS A 894 14.77 -36.05 -13.12
N ILE A 895 15.71 -35.62 -12.29
CA ILE A 895 16.72 -34.62 -12.61
C ILE A 895 17.96 -35.31 -13.18
N GLU A 896 18.29 -35.07 -14.44
CA GLU A 896 19.45 -35.68 -15.11
C GLU A 896 20.72 -34.81 -15.11
N ARG A 897 20.63 -33.56 -14.63
CA ARG A 897 21.71 -32.57 -14.74
C ARG A 897 22.47 -32.41 -13.42
N TRP A 898 22.47 -31.22 -12.81
CA TRP A 898 23.41 -30.88 -11.74
C TRP A 898 22.83 -31.08 -10.34
N ALA A 899 21.51 -30.88 -10.13
CA ALA A 899 20.88 -31.09 -8.83
C ALA A 899 20.39 -32.52 -8.56
N PHE A 900 20.77 -33.51 -9.41
CA PHE A 900 20.37 -34.91 -9.25
C PHE A 900 20.75 -35.48 -7.87
N ASP A 901 21.91 -35.11 -7.35
CA ASP A 901 22.36 -35.48 -6.01
C ASP A 901 21.42 -35.01 -4.90
N VAL A 902 20.81 -33.84 -5.06
CA VAL A 902 19.85 -33.28 -4.10
C VAL A 902 18.52 -34.04 -4.19
N GLU A 903 18.10 -34.48 -5.38
CA GLU A 903 16.93 -35.35 -5.56
C GLU A 903 17.15 -36.72 -4.92
N LEU A 904 18.30 -37.36 -5.17
CA LEU A 904 18.67 -38.65 -4.58
C LEU A 904 18.64 -38.60 -3.05
N LEU A 905 19.20 -37.54 -2.46
CA LEU A 905 19.21 -37.35 -1.00
C LEU A 905 17.82 -37.03 -0.44
N TYR A 906 17.00 -36.27 -1.17
CA TYR A 906 15.61 -36.02 -0.81
C TYR A 906 14.78 -37.32 -0.83
N LEU A 907 14.97 -38.16 -1.85
CA LEU A 907 14.34 -39.48 -1.99
C LEU A 907 14.80 -40.45 -0.89
N ALA A 908 16.08 -40.46 -0.55
CA ALA A 908 16.63 -41.30 0.52
C ALA A 908 16.07 -40.93 1.89
N ALA A 909 15.99 -39.63 2.19
CA ALA A 909 15.38 -39.13 3.41
C ALA A 909 13.88 -39.45 3.48
N SER A 910 13.16 -39.25 2.37
CA SER A 910 11.72 -39.57 2.25
C SER A 910 11.45 -41.07 2.38
N SER A 911 12.38 -41.92 1.95
CA SER A 911 12.32 -43.38 2.02
C SER A 911 12.85 -43.95 3.34
N LYS A 912 13.22 -43.11 4.32
CA LYS A 912 13.76 -43.50 5.64
C LYS A 912 15.01 -44.39 5.56
N MET A 913 15.86 -44.13 4.57
CA MET A 913 17.18 -44.76 4.43
C MET A 913 18.17 -44.20 5.45
N ALA A 914 19.23 -44.95 5.74
CA ALA A 914 20.36 -44.41 6.51
C ALA A 914 21.24 -43.58 5.57
N ILE A 915 21.42 -42.29 5.88
CA ILE A 915 22.32 -41.40 5.16
C ILE A 915 23.52 -41.09 6.07
N LYS A 916 24.74 -41.35 5.58
CA LYS A 916 25.99 -41.06 6.29
C LYS A 916 26.89 -40.15 5.46
N GLU A 917 27.64 -39.30 6.14
CA GLU A 917 28.63 -38.40 5.55
C GLU A 917 30.03 -38.80 6.03
N VAL A 918 30.98 -38.97 5.10
CA VAL A 918 32.35 -39.44 5.38
C VAL A 918 33.37 -38.48 4.75
N ALA A 919 34.39 -38.09 5.52
CA ALA A 919 35.45 -37.21 5.04
C ALA A 919 36.35 -37.90 4.00
N VAL A 920 36.43 -37.33 2.79
CA VAL A 920 37.23 -37.85 1.67
C VAL A 920 38.33 -36.88 1.22
N GLN A 921 39.49 -37.40 0.86
CA GLN A 921 40.55 -36.62 0.25
C GLN A 921 40.09 -36.12 -1.12
N TRP A 922 40.22 -34.82 -1.33
CA TRP A 922 39.79 -34.18 -2.57
C TRP A 922 40.82 -33.13 -3.02
N THR A 923 41.14 -33.14 -4.31
CA THR A 923 42.09 -32.22 -4.94
C THR A 923 41.44 -31.46 -6.09
N GLU A 924 41.79 -30.17 -6.27
CA GLU A 924 41.22 -29.34 -7.33
C GLU A 924 41.92 -29.62 -8.66
N VAL A 925 41.23 -30.35 -9.55
CA VAL A 925 41.72 -30.68 -10.89
C VAL A 925 41.33 -29.57 -11.87
N PRO A 926 42.29 -28.93 -12.59
CA PRO A 926 41.98 -27.86 -13.53
C PRO A 926 41.21 -28.37 -14.76
N GLY A 927 40.57 -27.43 -15.49
CA GLY A 927 39.73 -27.75 -16.65
C GLY A 927 38.29 -28.12 -16.29
N SER A 928 37.65 -27.35 -15.40
CA SER A 928 36.21 -27.48 -15.15
C SER A 928 35.41 -27.02 -16.37
N LYS A 929 34.41 -27.81 -16.76
CA LYS A 929 33.49 -27.52 -17.90
C LYS A 929 32.18 -26.85 -17.45
N LEU A 930 32.07 -26.52 -16.17
CA LEU A 930 30.86 -25.98 -15.56
C LEU A 930 30.88 -24.45 -15.58
N SER A 931 29.99 -23.84 -16.36
CA SER A 931 29.71 -22.40 -16.27
C SER A 931 28.99 -22.11 -14.94
N VAL A 932 29.69 -21.45 -14.01
CA VAL A 932 29.25 -21.26 -12.62
C VAL A 932 27.90 -20.55 -12.55
N ILE A 933 27.68 -19.49 -13.33
CA ILE A 933 26.44 -18.69 -13.31
C ILE A 933 25.26 -19.53 -13.85
N SER A 934 25.42 -20.12 -15.04
CA SER A 934 24.38 -20.94 -15.68
C SER A 934 23.99 -22.16 -14.85
N ALA A 935 24.99 -22.83 -14.27
CA ALA A 935 24.77 -23.95 -13.35
C ALA A 935 24.05 -23.50 -12.07
N THR A 936 24.44 -22.37 -11.45
CA THR A 936 23.78 -21.86 -10.24
C THR A 936 22.29 -21.60 -10.47
N ILE A 937 21.94 -20.93 -11.58
CA ILE A 937 20.53 -20.64 -11.93
C ILE A 937 19.76 -21.94 -12.21
N THR A 938 20.37 -22.87 -12.94
CA THR A 938 19.75 -24.16 -13.29
C THR A 938 19.53 -25.02 -12.04
N MET A 939 20.52 -25.12 -11.15
CA MET A 939 20.40 -25.88 -9.89
C MET A 939 19.37 -25.26 -8.95
N LEU A 940 19.31 -23.92 -8.83
CA LEU A 940 18.29 -23.26 -8.03
C LEU A 940 16.88 -23.60 -8.52
N ARG A 941 16.65 -23.54 -9.85
CA ARG A 941 15.38 -23.97 -10.46
C ARG A 941 15.09 -25.45 -10.18
N GLU A 942 16.07 -26.33 -10.35
CA GLU A 942 15.90 -27.78 -10.10
C GLU A 942 15.57 -28.08 -8.63
N ILE A 943 16.20 -27.40 -7.66
CA ILE A 943 15.92 -27.57 -6.22
C ILE A 943 14.50 -27.14 -5.87
N ILE A 944 14.03 -26.00 -6.41
CA ILE A 944 12.66 -25.54 -6.23
C ILE A 944 11.67 -26.54 -6.85
N LEU A 945 11.97 -27.09 -8.03
CA LEU A 945 11.16 -28.11 -8.69
C LEU A 945 11.10 -29.41 -7.89
N ILE A 946 12.22 -29.93 -7.38
CA ILE A 946 12.27 -31.12 -6.50
C ILE A 946 11.29 -30.93 -5.33
N ARG A 947 11.42 -29.81 -4.60
CA ARG A 947 10.54 -29.59 -3.44
C ARG A 947 9.07 -29.43 -3.85
N LEU A 948 8.78 -28.65 -4.89
CA LEU A 948 7.41 -28.38 -5.31
C LEU A 948 6.72 -29.64 -5.88
N CYS A 949 7.38 -30.38 -6.78
CA CYS A 949 6.78 -31.52 -7.47
C CYS A 949 6.52 -32.70 -6.54
N TYR A 950 7.40 -33.00 -5.59
CA TYR A 950 7.12 -34.01 -4.58
C TYR A 950 6.09 -33.56 -3.54
N THR A 951 6.09 -32.28 -3.12
CA THR A 951 5.10 -31.77 -2.15
C THR A 951 3.68 -31.75 -2.74
N VAL A 952 3.53 -31.43 -4.02
CA VAL A 952 2.23 -31.44 -4.72
C VAL A 952 1.84 -32.85 -5.22
N GLY A 953 2.75 -33.83 -5.14
CA GLY A 953 2.50 -35.21 -5.62
C GLY A 953 2.49 -35.37 -7.14
N ILE A 954 3.11 -34.42 -7.87
CA ILE A 954 3.34 -34.49 -9.31
C ILE A 954 4.39 -35.57 -9.63
N TRP A 955 5.44 -35.65 -8.80
CA TRP A 955 6.45 -36.70 -8.80
C TRP A 955 6.22 -37.63 -7.60
N ARG A 956 6.53 -38.91 -7.78
CA ARG A 956 6.30 -39.97 -6.80
C ARG A 956 7.56 -40.81 -6.62
N ILE A 957 7.71 -41.37 -5.42
CA ILE A 957 8.88 -42.20 -5.06
C ILE A 957 8.90 -43.52 -5.86
N ASN A 958 7.74 -43.98 -6.33
CA ASN A 958 7.59 -45.20 -7.13
C ASN A 958 7.52 -44.97 -8.65
N ASP A 959 7.75 -43.74 -9.14
CA ASP A 959 7.89 -43.48 -10.57
C ASP A 959 9.08 -44.26 -11.13
N GLY A 960 9.09 -44.54 -12.44
CA GLY A 960 10.19 -45.30 -13.05
C GLY A 960 10.34 -46.77 -12.60
N GLY A 961 9.49 -47.29 -11.71
CA GLY A 961 9.59 -48.67 -11.19
C GLY A 961 9.59 -49.76 -12.27
N PHE A 962 9.01 -49.49 -13.45
CA PHE A 962 9.09 -50.36 -14.63
C PHE A 962 10.53 -50.63 -15.10
N ARG A 963 11.49 -49.76 -14.78
CA ARG A 963 12.92 -49.95 -15.10
C ARG A 963 13.57 -51.07 -14.30
N LEU A 964 12.98 -51.46 -13.17
CA LEU A 964 13.43 -52.57 -12.33
C LEU A 964 12.74 -53.89 -12.69
N ALA A 965 11.72 -53.87 -13.56
CA ALA A 965 11.16 -55.09 -14.10
C ALA A 965 12.21 -55.81 -14.96
N LYS A 966 12.25 -57.14 -14.90
CA LYS A 966 13.07 -57.93 -15.82
C LYS A 966 12.63 -57.60 -17.26
N ARG A 967 13.59 -57.15 -18.08
CA ARG A 967 13.37 -57.05 -19.52
C ARG A 967 13.10 -58.47 -20.06
N PRO A 968 12.12 -58.65 -20.97
CA PRO A 968 11.84 -59.96 -21.58
C PRO A 968 13.01 -60.44 -22.45
#